data_AF-A0A6A5XJ42-F1
#
_entry.id   AF-A0A6A5XJ42-F1
#
_cell.length_a   1.000
_cell.length_b   1.000
_cell.length_c   1.000
_cell.angle_alpha   90.00
_cell.angle_beta   90.00
_cell.angle_gamma   90.00
#
_symmetry.space_group_name_H-M   'P 1'
#
loop_
_entity.id
_entity.type
_entity.pdbx_description
1 polymer ?
#
loop_
_entity_poly.entity_id
_entity_poly.type
_entity_poly.pdbx_seq_one_letter_code
_entity_poly.pdbx_strand_id
1 'polypeptide(L)'
;MFWLPLLYVISNLSLSLAQTCSPSSPCEIGCCNKWGSCGFGPDYCGDTCISDCGRKSECNPGFGSEWSDRDKCPLNVCCSKHGFCGTTEEFCGDSKVNRKSCSKTNGNARIVGYFEGWAQNRPCNVFWPEQIPIGLYTHINFAFGTIDPATFKVGPAASTDIGIYKRLMLIKKKDPDLKVFIAIGGWTFNDPGPTATTFSDIAASVPRQKTFIDSLLSFMSTHGFDGIDLDWEYPVAEDRSGRKVDFENFTKFMERLKSSLKAANKGVSITIPASYWYLQHFDVKGLAKAVDWFNVMSYDMHGTWDKGNKWTGNFLNAHTNLTEISLALDLLWRNDINPSQVVLGLGFYGRAFTASSSSCLEPKCTFESGGEKGRCSREVGILLNSEIDELVKKNGVTPKHYKTEAVKIASWGNQWVGFDDEETLRQKSEFAQSLCMGGLMVWAISHDTEDAKYNRALAKVANRKITSLPLKDGPDEAFDHIDVKNEQCKWTNCGESCPTGWIHMRREDKGAGKNEYMLDESGCWGTGTHAFCCPSDHDKPTCGWYSHNNGACKPDCPAGTVEVGSNDKYCKKSYQAACCTTSSKSMKLYSTCEWGMFPHCDEQKECSGTKNKLLASSSNGSGGSTCNMHKDNPLNPSQRQERKFCCDTSNEKSSFGDCEWFDGLGFGPSGKSDSFCLSGCPNERIRVSMEHNSEDCYKAGGSKSKCCLPRYFDTIEVENPKLDGYRDDLRRYMEDPKCANPGSEVGLSFILSLTHENKTTTQRSLARRVTNPGAKGAESLLLALITKAGTESMLGEMQRIWNDNMGTKYPKLKLPGLRDFVKGLKSYATEGPIQVVHDIICSPSHWNALAGKTGPTCEESRCTTESCEDNSKRSVAARSHKHAHALVKRVGSSRDYHPVLTSSHFVRLTSAQYYQTPDYAPNAPILDEAVDFVNRGDCPNTRVTHFVIDEWLTQLTVEHPLDGNVMMQFMEDAAAGRLRSGTVLQNRRVAISFFQQVQTLPMIPNAPPLPGGAQHNRLFDRVMDCLGSTSNTANFVLAHKEINVVKSFLMRGARPVSIGRMQEMASNMARPEIPLREIRDAIGFIRYMNHQATPNVNQRLTNIVNCVDEQLGHGESVWNAAMPNDQVALRSFWRIWIRDFFRWVMGNTTTFSESIIREMRLHWGVSTGEFAVQVLEILDNLESQLSGLSIDTRGFN
;
A
#
# COMPACT_ATOMS: atom_id res chain seq x y z
N MET A 1 53.58 1.93 -2.93
CA MET A 1 53.95 2.47 -4.25
C MET A 1 52.65 2.84 -4.95
N PHE A 2 51.98 3.97 -4.71
CA PHE A 2 52.39 5.37 -4.58
C PHE A 2 53.00 5.94 -5.86
N TRP A 3 52.18 6.77 -6.54
CA TRP A 3 52.42 7.67 -7.68
C TRP A 3 52.35 7.06 -9.11
N LEU A 4 51.67 7.78 -10.01
CA LEU A 4 51.47 7.57 -11.48
C LEU A 4 50.20 6.80 -11.94
N PRO A 5 48.98 7.34 -11.69
CA PRO A 5 48.23 7.86 -12.84
C PRO A 5 47.40 9.12 -12.55
N LEU A 6 47.86 9.96 -11.61
CA LEU A 6 47.32 11.33 -11.40
C LEU A 6 47.67 12.27 -12.58
N LEU A 7 48.59 11.89 -13.46
CA LEU A 7 49.21 12.77 -14.44
C LEU A 7 48.42 13.03 -15.73
N TYR A 8 47.29 12.35 -15.98
CA TYR A 8 46.48 12.59 -17.20
C TYR A 8 45.20 13.41 -16.96
N VAL A 9 44.87 13.71 -15.70
CA VAL A 9 43.74 14.58 -15.32
C VAL A 9 44.22 15.93 -14.77
N ILE A 10 45.49 16.01 -14.32
CA ILE A 10 46.13 17.27 -13.94
C ILE A 10 46.31 18.21 -15.16
N SER A 11 46.32 17.69 -16.40
CA SER A 11 46.50 18.52 -17.60
C SER A 11 45.30 19.38 -18.01
N ASN A 12 44.12 19.24 -17.38
CA ASN A 12 42.96 20.10 -17.71
C ASN A 12 42.40 20.90 -16.52
N LEU A 13 42.96 20.76 -15.31
CA LEU A 13 42.63 21.61 -14.15
C LEU A 13 43.83 22.39 -13.59
N SER A 14 45.05 22.11 -14.05
CA SER A 14 46.24 22.96 -13.77
C SER A 14 46.78 23.70 -15.01
N LEU A 15 46.01 23.72 -16.09
CA LEU A 15 46.21 24.64 -17.19
C LEU A 15 45.00 25.59 -17.23
N SER A 16 45.11 26.67 -16.45
CA SER A 16 44.90 27.99 -17.06
C SER A 16 45.90 28.11 -18.22
N LEU A 17 45.67 27.38 -19.32
CA LEU A 17 46.13 27.85 -20.61
C LEU A 17 45.47 29.21 -20.72
N ALA A 18 46.31 30.23 -20.79
CA ALA A 18 45.90 31.55 -21.20
C ALA A 18 45.06 31.38 -22.47
N GLN A 19 43.73 31.35 -22.31
CA GLN A 19 42.82 31.33 -23.44
C GLN A 19 43.01 32.70 -24.07
N THR A 20 43.78 32.72 -25.16
CA THR A 20 44.10 33.95 -25.85
C THR A 20 42.83 34.45 -26.51
N CYS A 21 42.30 35.55 -26.03
CA CYS A 21 41.08 36.16 -26.54
C CYS A 21 41.38 37.43 -27.32
N SER A 22 40.44 37.86 -28.15
CA SER A 22 40.54 39.08 -28.94
C SER A 22 39.16 39.73 -29.08
N PRO A 23 39.07 40.95 -29.65
CA PRO A 23 37.77 41.56 -29.92
C PRO A 23 36.84 40.70 -30.81
N SER A 24 37.41 39.82 -31.64
CA SER A 24 36.66 38.94 -32.55
C SER A 24 36.60 37.47 -32.09
N SER A 25 37.27 37.11 -30.99
CA SER A 25 37.28 35.76 -30.43
C SER A 25 37.07 35.86 -28.92
N PRO A 26 35.81 35.80 -28.45
CA PRO A 26 35.48 35.95 -27.05
C PRO A 26 36.00 34.77 -26.22
N CYS A 27 36.11 34.99 -24.92
CA CYS A 27 36.40 33.93 -23.96
C CYS A 27 35.25 32.91 -23.90
N GLU A 28 35.59 31.64 -23.73
CA GLU A 28 34.58 30.61 -23.46
C GLU A 28 33.89 30.92 -22.12
N ILE A 29 34.70 31.29 -21.11
CA ILE A 29 34.26 31.66 -19.77
C ILE A 29 35.02 32.93 -19.34
N GLY A 30 34.30 33.91 -18.77
CA GLY A 30 34.87 35.18 -18.32
C GLY A 30 34.93 36.28 -19.40
N CYS A 31 35.44 37.44 -19.01
CA CYS A 31 35.68 38.58 -19.88
C CYS A 31 37.07 38.49 -20.51
N CYS A 32 37.22 39.12 -21.67
CA CYS A 32 38.51 39.24 -22.35
C CYS A 32 39.17 40.58 -22.01
N ASN A 33 40.38 40.56 -21.46
CA ASN A 33 41.13 41.79 -21.20
C ASN A 33 42.04 42.21 -22.37
N LYS A 34 42.57 43.43 -22.33
CA LYS A 34 43.42 44.04 -23.38
C LYS A 34 44.73 43.29 -23.65
N TRP A 35 45.14 42.40 -22.76
CA TRP A 35 46.31 41.53 -22.92
C TRP A 35 45.96 40.16 -23.53
N GLY A 36 44.70 39.99 -23.94
CA GLY A 36 44.20 38.75 -24.53
C GLY A 36 44.06 37.63 -23.52
N SER A 37 43.79 37.91 -22.25
CA SER A 37 43.56 36.89 -21.21
C SER A 37 42.11 36.85 -20.75
N CYS A 38 41.62 35.63 -20.48
CA CYS A 38 40.26 35.38 -20.00
C CYS A 38 40.18 35.25 -18.47
N GLY A 39 39.13 35.80 -17.86
CA GLY A 39 38.87 35.68 -16.43
C GLY A 39 37.70 36.52 -15.96
N PHE A 40 37.46 36.53 -14.64
CA PHE A 40 36.40 37.34 -13.99
C PHE A 40 37.00 38.36 -13.04
N GLY A 41 36.18 39.34 -12.64
CA GLY A 41 36.59 40.38 -11.70
C GLY A 41 37.15 41.64 -12.38
N PRO A 42 37.57 42.63 -11.60
CA PRO A 42 37.97 43.94 -12.10
C PRO A 42 39.15 43.89 -13.09
N ASP A 43 40.09 42.96 -12.90
CA ASP A 43 41.28 42.82 -13.76
C ASP A 43 40.96 42.34 -15.19
N TYR A 44 39.79 41.72 -15.37
CA TYR A 44 39.36 41.12 -16.64
C TYR A 44 38.15 41.81 -17.26
N CYS A 45 37.18 42.17 -16.42
CA CYS A 45 35.89 42.73 -16.82
C CYS A 45 35.80 44.25 -16.61
N GLY A 46 36.78 44.86 -15.94
CA GLY A 46 36.84 46.30 -15.68
C GLY A 46 37.34 47.12 -16.87
N ASP A 47 38.04 48.22 -16.58
CA ASP A 47 38.50 49.20 -17.59
C ASP A 47 39.41 48.62 -18.67
N THR A 48 40.02 47.46 -18.40
CA THR A 48 40.90 46.76 -19.31
C THR A 48 40.18 45.76 -20.21
N CYS A 49 38.86 45.62 -20.12
CA CYS A 49 38.09 44.68 -20.90
C CYS A 49 37.87 45.13 -22.36
N ILE A 50 38.00 44.19 -23.29
CA ILE A 50 37.85 44.43 -24.74
C ILE A 50 36.74 43.58 -25.39
N SER A 51 36.20 42.57 -24.70
CA SER A 51 35.08 41.75 -25.16
C SER A 51 34.38 41.05 -23.98
N ASP A 52 33.05 40.90 -24.06
CA ASP A 52 32.20 40.26 -23.04
C ASP A 52 32.27 40.85 -21.62
N CYS A 53 32.51 42.17 -21.52
CA CYS A 53 32.80 42.87 -20.26
C CYS A 53 31.67 42.86 -19.20
N GLY A 54 30.45 42.50 -19.60
CA GLY A 54 29.32 42.36 -18.68
C GLY A 54 29.25 41.02 -17.95
N ARG A 55 30.14 40.06 -18.26
CA ARG A 55 30.11 38.73 -17.63
C ARG A 55 30.55 38.81 -16.17
N LYS A 56 29.85 38.07 -15.32
CA LYS A 56 30.09 38.02 -13.88
C LYS A 56 30.51 36.62 -13.44
N SER A 57 31.30 36.57 -12.38
CA SER A 57 31.62 35.33 -11.68
C SER A 57 30.39 34.76 -10.97
N GLU A 58 30.36 33.46 -10.71
CA GLU A 58 29.24 32.81 -10.02
C GLU A 58 29.13 33.28 -8.56
N CYS A 59 30.29 33.42 -7.90
CA CYS A 59 30.43 33.84 -6.52
C CYS A 59 31.48 34.93 -6.38
N ASN A 60 31.44 35.68 -5.27
CA ASN A 60 32.37 36.75 -4.98
C ASN A 60 33.59 36.23 -4.15
N PRO A 61 34.79 36.06 -4.74
CA PRO A 61 35.99 35.70 -4.00
C PRO A 61 36.69 36.90 -3.35
N GLY A 62 36.04 38.08 -3.34
CA GLY A 62 36.64 39.36 -2.99
C GLY A 62 36.78 40.33 -4.18
N PHE A 63 36.13 40.04 -5.31
CA PHE A 63 36.11 40.94 -6.47
C PHE A 63 35.19 42.15 -6.26
N GLY A 64 34.16 42.03 -5.43
CA GLY A 64 33.08 43.03 -5.28
C GLY A 64 31.78 42.55 -5.89
N SER A 65 30.65 42.91 -5.27
CA SER A 65 29.30 42.40 -5.63
C SER A 65 28.87 42.74 -7.06
N GLU A 66 29.42 43.79 -7.64
CA GLU A 66 29.17 44.21 -9.00
C GLU A 66 29.78 43.26 -10.05
N TRP A 67 30.82 42.49 -9.68
CA TRP A 67 31.55 41.55 -10.55
C TRP A 67 31.14 40.08 -10.39
N SER A 68 30.16 39.81 -9.53
CA SER A 68 29.66 38.48 -9.22
C SER A 68 28.14 38.44 -9.28
N ASP A 69 27.57 37.31 -9.69
CA ASP A 69 26.12 37.09 -9.67
C ASP A 69 25.60 36.91 -8.23
N ARG A 70 26.45 36.41 -7.32
CA ARG A 70 26.12 36.19 -5.91
C ARG A 70 27.33 36.49 -5.01
N ASP A 71 27.07 37.00 -3.81
CA ASP A 71 28.13 37.16 -2.81
C ASP A 71 28.62 35.83 -2.24
N LYS A 72 27.75 34.82 -2.18
CA LYS A 72 28.07 33.48 -1.67
C LYS A 72 27.52 32.41 -2.60
N CYS A 73 28.24 31.29 -2.66
CA CYS A 73 27.76 30.11 -3.35
C CYS A 73 26.48 29.55 -2.71
N PRO A 74 25.53 29.03 -3.51
CA PRO A 74 24.39 28.32 -2.97
C PRO A 74 24.82 27.10 -2.16
N LEU A 75 23.98 26.68 -1.20
CA LEU A 75 24.25 25.59 -0.26
C LEU A 75 25.52 25.76 0.58
N ASN A 76 26.07 26.99 0.71
CA ASN A 76 27.30 27.27 1.46
C ASN A 76 28.49 26.39 1.03
N VAL A 77 28.58 26.06 -0.26
CA VAL A 77 29.80 25.50 -0.85
C VAL A 77 30.85 26.61 -0.99
N CYS A 78 32.09 26.25 -1.33
CA CYS A 78 33.21 27.19 -1.29
C CYS A 78 33.33 27.96 -2.61
N CYS A 79 33.67 29.25 -2.51
CA CYS A 79 33.99 30.09 -3.67
C CYS A 79 35.49 30.00 -3.95
N SER A 80 35.86 29.53 -5.14
CA SER A 80 37.27 29.51 -5.56
C SER A 80 37.80 30.94 -5.77
N LYS A 81 39.12 31.10 -5.74
CA LYS A 81 39.79 32.39 -6.05
C LYS A 81 39.45 32.96 -7.43
N HIS A 82 38.88 32.14 -8.33
CA HIS A 82 38.48 32.52 -9.68
C HIS A 82 36.98 32.81 -9.81
N GLY A 83 36.22 32.75 -8.71
CA GLY A 83 34.79 33.08 -8.69
C GLY A 83 33.87 31.96 -9.15
N PHE A 84 34.24 30.69 -8.91
CA PHE A 84 33.41 29.51 -9.17
C PHE A 84 33.03 28.81 -7.87
N CYS A 85 31.86 28.17 -7.83
CA CYS A 85 31.41 27.42 -6.67
C CYS A 85 31.78 25.94 -6.76
N GLY A 86 32.21 25.35 -5.64
CA GLY A 86 32.55 23.94 -5.59
C GLY A 86 32.78 23.39 -4.19
N THR A 87 32.87 22.05 -4.11
CA THR A 87 32.98 21.31 -2.85
C THR A 87 34.33 20.61 -2.65
N THR A 88 35.18 20.57 -3.67
CA THR A 88 36.48 19.89 -3.63
C THR A 88 37.54 20.74 -2.92
N GLU A 89 38.68 20.12 -2.61
CA GLU A 89 39.82 20.78 -1.97
C GLU A 89 40.32 22.01 -2.75
N GLU A 90 40.21 22.00 -4.09
CA GLU A 90 40.57 23.15 -4.94
C GLU A 90 39.74 24.41 -4.62
N PHE A 91 38.48 24.23 -4.20
CA PHE A 91 37.57 25.31 -3.86
C PHE A 91 37.60 25.62 -2.36
N CYS A 92 37.73 24.59 -1.52
CA CYS A 92 37.55 24.70 -0.06
C CYS A 92 38.86 24.76 0.74
N GLY A 93 40.00 24.46 0.13
CA GLY A 93 41.27 24.24 0.85
C GLY A 93 41.10 23.22 1.98
N ASP A 94 41.63 23.56 3.17
CA ASP A 94 41.58 22.71 4.36
C ASP A 94 40.22 22.73 5.11
N SER A 95 39.20 23.40 4.57
CA SER A 95 37.91 23.56 5.25
C SER A 95 37.14 22.24 5.32
N LYS A 96 36.95 21.70 6.53
CA LYS A 96 36.23 20.45 6.77
C LYS A 96 34.75 20.67 7.10
N VAL A 97 33.89 19.80 6.56
CA VAL A 97 32.46 19.77 6.89
C VAL A 97 32.25 19.07 8.22
N ASN A 98 31.49 19.69 9.13
CA ASN A 98 31.17 19.09 10.41
C ASN A 98 30.12 17.99 10.23
N ARG A 99 30.53 16.73 10.43
CA ARG A 99 29.65 15.56 10.36
C ARG A 99 29.35 15.07 11.77
N LYS A 100 28.08 15.09 12.14
CA LYS A 100 27.63 14.51 13.41
C LYS A 100 27.90 13.00 13.40
N SER A 101 28.36 12.44 14.52
CA SER A 101 28.65 11.02 14.65
C SER A 101 27.74 10.33 15.67
N CYS A 102 27.28 9.12 15.37
CA CYS A 102 26.42 8.28 16.21
C CYS A 102 26.86 6.80 16.23
N SER A 103 26.35 6.03 17.20
CA SER A 103 26.54 4.56 17.26
C SER A 103 25.85 3.85 16.11
N LYS A 104 26.43 2.73 15.66
CA LYS A 104 25.93 1.85 14.59
C LYS A 104 25.08 0.67 15.08
N THR A 105 24.64 0.67 16.34
CA THR A 105 24.11 -0.53 17.02
C THR A 105 22.59 -0.59 17.11
N ASN A 106 21.89 0.50 16.80
CA ASN A 106 20.46 0.63 17.13
C ASN A 106 19.52 0.39 15.94
N GLY A 107 20.06 0.12 14.75
CA GLY A 107 19.28 0.05 13.52
C GLY A 107 18.85 1.43 13.03
N ASN A 108 18.00 1.45 12.01
CA ASN A 108 17.49 2.69 11.43
C ASN A 108 16.04 2.94 11.89
N ALA A 109 15.78 4.12 12.47
CA ALA A 109 14.50 4.45 13.08
C ALA A 109 13.34 4.49 12.07
N ARG A 110 13.54 5.18 10.93
CA ARG A 110 12.58 5.27 9.82
C ARG A 110 13.05 4.41 8.66
N ILE A 111 12.14 3.59 8.13
CA ILE A 111 12.30 2.89 6.85
C ILE A 111 11.14 3.30 5.95
N VAL A 112 11.48 4.02 4.88
CA VAL A 112 10.55 4.51 3.86
C VAL A 112 10.71 3.64 2.62
N GLY A 113 9.63 3.19 2.01
CA GLY A 113 9.71 2.49 0.72
C GLY A 113 8.73 3.09 -0.28
N TYR A 114 9.20 3.30 -1.51
CA TYR A 114 8.35 3.73 -2.61
C TYR A 114 7.71 2.51 -3.28
N PHE A 115 6.38 2.52 -3.40
CA PHE A 115 5.63 1.51 -4.14
C PHE A 115 5.14 2.10 -5.45
N GLU A 116 5.65 1.60 -6.57
CA GLU A 116 5.25 2.05 -7.91
C GLU A 116 3.85 1.56 -8.28
N GLY A 117 2.93 2.47 -8.56
CA GLY A 117 1.56 2.21 -9.00
C GLY A 117 1.50 1.50 -10.36
N TRP A 118 2.52 1.69 -11.19
CA TRP A 118 2.67 0.98 -12.47
C TRP A 118 3.36 -0.37 -12.35
N ALA A 119 3.75 -0.84 -11.16
CA ALA A 119 4.34 -2.18 -10.99
C ALA A 119 3.40 -3.30 -11.47
N GLN A 120 2.09 -3.08 -11.38
CA GLN A 120 1.05 -3.98 -11.92
C GLN A 120 1.09 -4.11 -13.45
N ASN A 121 1.66 -3.11 -14.13
CA ASN A 121 1.75 -3.07 -15.59
C ASN A 121 3.03 -3.73 -16.11
N ARG A 122 3.82 -4.39 -15.24
CA ARG A 122 5.01 -5.09 -15.72
C ARG A 122 4.62 -6.40 -16.40
N PRO A 123 5.33 -6.77 -17.47
CA PRO A 123 5.09 -8.02 -18.18
C PRO A 123 5.44 -9.29 -17.38
N CYS A 124 6.36 -9.16 -16.43
CA CYS A 124 6.86 -10.20 -15.54
C CYS A 124 7.37 -9.53 -14.27
N ASN A 125 7.68 -10.33 -13.24
CA ASN A 125 8.11 -9.84 -11.92
C ASN A 125 7.18 -8.72 -11.40
N VAL A 126 5.88 -8.93 -11.60
CA VAL A 126 4.84 -8.07 -11.04
C VAL A 126 4.91 -8.18 -9.53
N PHE A 127 5.05 -7.04 -8.86
CA PHE A 127 5.16 -6.97 -7.42
C PHE A 127 3.91 -6.34 -6.84
N TRP A 128 3.13 -7.13 -6.11
CA TRP A 128 1.88 -6.73 -5.49
C TRP A 128 2.10 -6.23 -4.05
N PRO A 129 1.21 -5.39 -3.51
CA PRO A 129 1.28 -4.94 -2.12
C PRO A 129 1.41 -6.10 -1.12
N GLU A 130 0.71 -7.21 -1.33
CA GLU A 130 0.72 -8.36 -0.41
C GLU A 130 2.07 -9.06 -0.30
N GLN A 131 3.01 -8.79 -1.22
CA GLN A 131 4.38 -9.29 -1.17
C GLN A 131 5.28 -8.44 -0.25
N ILE A 132 4.84 -7.26 0.19
CA ILE A 132 5.58 -6.41 1.12
C ILE A 132 5.66 -7.09 2.49
N PRO A 133 6.86 -7.32 3.05
CA PRO A 133 6.98 -7.89 4.39
C PRO A 133 6.42 -6.95 5.47
N ILE A 134 5.51 -7.46 6.29
CA ILE A 134 4.90 -6.74 7.42
C ILE A 134 5.96 -6.45 8.52
N GLY A 135 5.92 -5.27 9.13
CA GLY A 135 6.85 -4.84 10.20
C GLY A 135 8.17 -4.23 9.69
N LEU A 136 8.45 -4.33 8.38
CA LEU A 136 9.64 -3.75 7.75
C LEU A 136 9.50 -2.23 7.59
N TYR A 137 8.50 -1.78 6.85
CA TYR A 137 8.35 -0.36 6.53
C TYR A 137 7.68 0.38 7.67
N THR A 138 8.25 1.52 8.06
CA THR A 138 7.54 2.50 8.89
C THR A 138 6.63 3.39 8.05
N HIS A 139 7.05 3.64 6.81
CA HIS A 139 6.34 4.48 5.85
C HIS A 139 6.38 3.81 4.48
N ILE A 140 5.26 3.76 3.78
CA ILE A 140 5.21 3.44 2.36
C ILE A 140 4.70 4.68 1.62
N ASN A 141 5.47 5.14 0.63
CA ASN A 141 5.08 6.20 -0.28
C ASN A 141 4.52 5.56 -1.55
N PHE A 142 3.21 5.66 -1.80
CA PHE A 142 2.65 5.23 -3.09
C PHE A 142 3.05 6.23 -4.17
N ALA A 143 3.80 5.78 -5.17
CA ALA A 143 4.27 6.55 -6.31
C ALA A 143 3.49 6.18 -7.57
N PHE A 144 2.69 7.05 -8.19
CA PHE A 144 2.41 8.43 -7.80
C PHE A 144 0.92 8.74 -7.94
N GLY A 145 0.46 9.72 -7.18
CA GLY A 145 -0.74 10.49 -7.50
C GLY A 145 -0.41 11.58 -8.53
N THR A 146 -1.44 12.18 -9.12
CA THR A 146 -1.28 13.26 -10.11
C THR A 146 -2.06 14.51 -9.72
N ILE A 147 -1.82 15.59 -10.47
CA ILE A 147 -2.53 16.87 -10.35
C ILE A 147 -3.11 17.22 -11.71
N ASP A 148 -4.39 17.56 -11.75
CA ASP A 148 -5.00 18.14 -12.93
C ASP A 148 -4.41 19.55 -13.17
N PRO A 149 -3.73 19.81 -14.30
CA PRO A 149 -3.04 21.09 -14.53
C PRO A 149 -3.99 22.27 -14.76
N ALA A 150 -5.25 22.02 -15.10
CA ALA A 150 -6.26 23.07 -15.29
C ALA A 150 -6.96 23.44 -13.97
N THR A 151 -7.24 22.43 -13.13
CA THR A 151 -8.00 22.64 -11.89
C THR A 151 -7.15 22.65 -10.62
N PHE A 152 -5.89 22.22 -10.69
CA PHE A 152 -4.96 22.04 -9.56
C PHE A 152 -5.45 21.07 -8.49
N LYS A 153 -6.38 20.18 -8.84
CA LYS A 153 -6.91 19.16 -7.94
C LYS A 153 -6.10 17.88 -8.02
N VAL A 154 -5.91 17.24 -6.87
CA VAL A 154 -5.22 15.96 -6.73
C VAL A 154 -6.15 14.81 -7.15
N GLY A 155 -5.61 13.84 -7.89
CA GLY A 155 -6.30 12.63 -8.31
C GLY A 155 -5.36 11.44 -8.45
N PRO A 156 -5.90 10.23 -8.73
CA PRO A 156 -5.07 9.08 -9.03
C PRO A 156 -4.40 9.25 -10.41
N ALA A 157 -3.18 8.76 -10.59
CA ALA A 157 -2.49 8.82 -11.89
C ALA A 157 -3.18 7.91 -12.93
N ALA A 158 -3.63 6.74 -12.50
CA ALA A 158 -4.49 5.84 -13.26
C ALA A 158 -5.71 5.42 -12.43
N SER A 159 -6.85 5.18 -13.08
CA SER A 159 -8.06 4.70 -12.40
C SER A 159 -7.86 3.36 -11.67
N THR A 160 -6.94 2.53 -12.15
CA THR A 160 -6.54 1.25 -11.56
C THR A 160 -5.78 1.40 -10.23
N ASP A 161 -5.14 2.56 -9.97
CA ASP A 161 -4.37 2.80 -8.74
C ASP A 161 -5.25 2.77 -7.49
N ILE A 162 -6.54 3.11 -7.62
CA ILE A 162 -7.52 3.06 -6.52
C ILE A 162 -7.59 1.64 -5.92
N GLY A 163 -7.47 0.61 -6.76
CA GLY A 163 -7.41 -0.78 -6.30
C GLY A 163 -6.16 -1.06 -5.46
N ILE A 164 -5.01 -0.49 -5.84
CA ILE A 164 -3.76 -0.64 -5.11
C ILE A 164 -3.79 0.14 -3.79
N TYR A 165 -4.38 1.34 -3.74
CA TYR A 165 -4.56 2.09 -2.49
C TYR A 165 -5.26 1.24 -1.45
N LYS A 166 -6.37 0.60 -1.83
CA LYS A 166 -7.12 -0.31 -0.93
C LYS A 166 -6.22 -1.43 -0.42
N ARG A 167 -5.40 -2.04 -1.28
CA ARG A 167 -4.48 -3.13 -0.91
C ARG A 167 -3.39 -2.68 0.04
N LEU A 168 -2.80 -1.50 -0.16
CA LEU A 168 -1.84 -0.92 0.80
C LEU A 168 -2.50 -0.58 2.15
N MET A 169 -3.75 -0.10 2.15
CA MET A 169 -4.48 0.13 3.41
C MET A 169 -4.78 -1.18 4.16
N LEU A 170 -4.96 -2.30 3.45
CA LEU A 170 -5.07 -3.62 4.09
C LEU A 170 -3.76 -4.06 4.76
N ILE A 171 -2.60 -3.68 4.20
CA ILE A 171 -1.29 -3.91 4.84
C ILE A 171 -1.17 -3.07 6.10
N LYS A 172 -1.55 -1.79 6.04
CA LYS A 172 -1.62 -0.90 7.21
C LYS A 172 -2.54 -1.45 8.31
N LYS A 173 -3.62 -2.15 7.95
CA LYS A 173 -4.45 -2.85 8.95
C LYS A 173 -3.70 -4.00 9.64
N LYS A 174 -2.77 -4.66 8.95
CA LYS A 174 -1.91 -5.72 9.52
C LYS A 174 -0.71 -5.17 10.29
N ASP A 175 -0.29 -3.95 9.98
CA ASP A 175 0.79 -3.21 10.64
C ASP A 175 0.26 -1.84 11.11
N PRO A 176 -0.39 -1.75 12.28
CA PRO A 176 -1.01 -0.50 12.75
C PRO A 176 -0.03 0.69 12.89
N ASP A 177 1.27 0.40 13.03
CA ASP A 177 2.33 1.40 13.12
C ASP A 177 2.76 1.93 11.74
N LEU A 178 2.50 1.20 10.66
CA LEU A 178 2.78 1.61 9.29
C LEU A 178 1.98 2.86 8.92
N LYS A 179 2.68 3.84 8.35
CA LYS A 179 2.07 5.00 7.69
C LYS A 179 2.13 4.83 6.18
N VAL A 180 1.04 5.16 5.49
CA VAL A 180 1.01 5.12 4.02
C VAL A 180 0.79 6.53 3.50
N PHE A 181 1.75 7.04 2.74
CA PHE A 181 1.76 8.37 2.17
C PHE A 181 1.44 8.29 0.68
N ILE A 182 0.81 9.33 0.15
CA ILE A 182 0.71 9.52 -1.31
C ILE A 182 1.91 10.35 -1.77
N ALA A 183 2.71 9.84 -2.70
CA ALA A 183 3.73 10.63 -3.37
C ALA A 183 3.12 11.32 -4.60
N ILE A 184 3.39 12.61 -4.81
CA ILE A 184 2.92 13.36 -5.98
C ILE A 184 4.12 14.01 -6.66
N GLY A 185 4.25 13.77 -7.97
CA GLY A 185 5.35 14.27 -8.79
C GLY A 185 6.08 13.13 -9.49
N GLY A 186 7.39 13.08 -9.31
CA GLY A 186 8.30 12.13 -9.96
C GLY A 186 8.77 12.62 -11.33
N TRP A 187 9.84 12.01 -11.83
CA TRP A 187 10.55 12.42 -13.04
C TRP A 187 9.60 12.73 -14.23
N THR A 188 8.70 11.83 -14.62
CA THR A 188 7.87 12.06 -15.81
C THR A 188 6.83 13.18 -15.66
N PHE A 189 6.52 13.61 -14.44
CA PHE A 189 5.53 14.66 -14.17
C PHE A 189 5.97 16.03 -14.71
N ASN A 190 7.27 16.29 -14.71
CA ASN A 190 7.87 17.55 -15.17
C ASN A 190 8.43 17.49 -16.61
N ASP A 191 8.29 16.35 -17.29
CA ASP A 191 8.63 16.24 -18.71
C ASP A 191 7.76 17.18 -19.57
N PRO A 192 8.23 17.60 -20.76
CA PRO A 192 7.45 18.45 -21.66
C PRO A 192 6.05 17.88 -21.93
N GLY A 193 5.02 18.61 -21.48
CA GLY A 193 3.65 18.13 -21.54
C GLY A 193 2.70 18.97 -20.67
N PRO A 194 1.42 18.56 -20.55
CA PRO A 194 0.40 19.33 -19.83
C PRO A 194 0.73 19.60 -18.36
N THR A 195 1.49 18.72 -17.71
CA THR A 195 1.83 18.81 -16.29
C THR A 195 3.12 19.57 -16.01
N ALA A 196 3.93 19.87 -17.03
CA ALA A 196 5.32 20.32 -16.90
C ALA A 196 5.54 21.47 -15.91
N THR A 197 4.68 22.49 -15.94
CA THR A 197 4.78 23.70 -15.10
C THR A 197 3.91 23.65 -13.84
N THR A 198 3.18 22.56 -13.59
CA THR A 198 2.09 22.52 -12.59
C THR A 198 2.57 22.85 -11.19
N PHE A 199 3.70 22.30 -10.75
CA PHE A 199 4.26 22.61 -9.43
C PHE A 199 4.66 24.09 -9.31
N SER A 200 5.36 24.62 -10.32
CA SER A 200 5.71 26.04 -10.36
C SER A 200 4.48 26.94 -10.34
N ASP A 201 3.42 26.55 -11.04
CA ASP A 201 2.16 27.30 -11.13
C ASP A 201 1.35 27.29 -9.83
N ILE A 202 1.42 26.19 -9.07
CA ILE A 202 0.87 26.11 -7.71
C ILE A 202 1.71 26.97 -6.77
N ALA A 203 3.03 26.78 -6.74
CA ALA A 203 3.93 27.50 -5.85
C ALA A 203 3.76 29.03 -6.00
N ALA A 204 3.60 29.53 -7.23
CA ALA A 204 3.47 30.96 -7.51
C ALA A 204 2.10 31.59 -7.15
N SER A 205 1.08 30.84 -6.73
CA SER A 205 -0.29 31.36 -6.59
C SER A 205 -1.04 30.83 -5.37
N VAL A 206 -1.30 31.71 -4.39
CA VAL A 206 -2.02 31.35 -3.15
C VAL A 206 -3.41 30.71 -3.42
N PRO A 207 -4.26 31.21 -4.35
CA PRO A 207 -5.50 30.52 -4.70
C PRO A 207 -5.30 29.09 -5.21
N ARG A 208 -4.27 28.84 -6.02
CA ARG A 208 -3.96 27.49 -6.53
C ARG A 208 -3.41 26.58 -5.43
N GLN A 209 -2.55 27.10 -4.55
CA GLN A 209 -2.10 26.40 -3.35
C GLN A 209 -3.29 25.96 -2.50
N LYS A 210 -4.28 26.84 -2.29
CA LYS A 210 -5.49 26.51 -1.54
C LYS A 210 -6.27 25.38 -2.20
N THR A 211 -6.53 25.48 -3.51
CA THR A 211 -7.24 24.42 -4.25
C THR A 211 -6.51 23.07 -4.17
N PHE A 212 -5.19 23.08 -4.35
CA PHE A 212 -4.37 21.89 -4.21
C PHE A 212 -4.46 21.29 -2.80
N ILE A 213 -4.25 22.10 -1.75
CA ILE A 213 -4.27 21.65 -0.36
C ILE A 213 -5.65 21.08 0.02
N ASP A 214 -6.73 21.78 -0.30
CA ASP A 214 -8.09 21.34 0.01
C ASP A 214 -8.41 20.01 -0.71
N SER A 215 -8.02 19.91 -1.99
CA SER A 215 -8.19 18.69 -2.79
C SER A 215 -7.35 17.53 -2.25
N LEU A 216 -6.10 17.80 -1.85
CA LEU A 216 -5.19 16.80 -1.30
C LEU A 216 -5.72 16.23 0.02
N LEU A 217 -6.20 17.10 0.93
CA LEU A 217 -6.80 16.66 2.20
C LEU A 217 -8.03 15.77 1.95
N SER A 218 -8.88 16.17 1.01
CA SER A 218 -10.03 15.36 0.59
C SER A 218 -9.58 14.01 0.03
N PHE A 219 -8.59 14.00 -0.87
CA PHE A 219 -8.05 12.79 -1.48
C PHE A 219 -7.42 11.84 -0.44
N MET A 220 -6.62 12.36 0.49
CA MET A 220 -6.03 11.56 1.57
C MET A 220 -7.09 10.99 2.51
N SER A 221 -8.09 11.78 2.88
CA SER A 221 -9.21 11.31 3.70
C SER A 221 -10.02 10.23 2.99
N THR A 222 -10.19 10.37 1.67
CA THR A 222 -10.93 9.41 0.84
C THR A 222 -10.26 8.04 0.83
N HIS A 223 -8.93 8.01 0.69
CA HIS A 223 -8.18 6.79 0.42
C HIS A 223 -7.39 6.27 1.62
N GLY A 224 -7.44 6.96 2.77
CA GLY A 224 -6.85 6.49 4.03
C GLY A 224 -5.37 6.85 4.24
N PHE A 225 -4.81 7.73 3.40
CA PHE A 225 -3.40 8.16 3.48
C PHE A 225 -3.10 8.97 4.75
N ASP A 226 -1.92 8.76 5.33
CA ASP A 226 -1.43 9.42 6.56
C ASP A 226 -0.62 10.69 6.30
N GLY A 227 -0.26 10.93 5.04
CA GLY A 227 0.56 12.07 4.67
C GLY A 227 0.84 12.13 3.18
N ILE A 228 1.65 13.11 2.79
CA ILE A 228 2.11 13.32 1.43
C ILE A 228 3.63 13.32 1.38
N ASP A 229 4.18 12.74 0.32
CA ASP A 229 5.52 13.03 -0.14
C ASP A 229 5.45 13.90 -1.41
N LEU A 230 6.12 15.04 -1.43
CA LEU A 230 6.19 15.87 -2.64
C LEU A 230 7.51 15.62 -3.36
N ASP A 231 7.41 15.19 -4.61
CA ASP A 231 8.57 14.82 -5.44
C ASP A 231 8.64 15.73 -6.67
N TRP A 232 8.93 17.01 -6.46
CA TRP A 232 9.04 18.00 -7.54
C TRP A 232 10.44 17.95 -8.14
N GLU A 233 10.52 17.55 -9.41
CA GLU A 233 11.78 17.35 -10.14
C GLU A 233 11.96 18.29 -11.35
N TYR A 234 12.47 19.52 -11.22
CA TYR A 234 12.94 20.21 -10.00
C TYR A 234 12.58 21.70 -10.04
N PRO A 235 12.41 22.38 -8.88
CA PRO A 235 12.20 23.82 -8.83
C PRO A 235 13.35 24.58 -9.50
N VAL A 236 13.05 25.70 -10.15
CA VAL A 236 14.00 26.60 -10.85
C VAL A 236 14.71 26.01 -12.09
N ALA A 237 14.94 24.70 -12.14
CA ALA A 237 15.66 24.03 -13.22
C ALA A 237 14.91 24.15 -14.56
N GLU A 238 15.49 24.90 -15.50
CA GLU A 238 14.85 25.21 -16.79
C GLU A 238 14.64 23.95 -17.65
N ASP A 239 15.57 23.00 -17.60
CA ASP A 239 15.47 21.68 -18.26
C ASP A 239 14.32 20.82 -17.71
N ARG A 240 13.73 21.23 -16.58
CA ARG A 240 12.61 20.61 -15.89
C ARG A 240 11.39 21.53 -15.77
N SER A 241 11.32 22.56 -16.62
CA SER A 241 10.23 23.54 -16.66
C SER A 241 10.05 24.38 -15.37
N GLY A 242 11.11 24.48 -14.56
CA GLY A 242 11.17 25.34 -13.38
C GLY A 242 11.34 26.82 -13.75
N ARG A 243 10.99 27.71 -12.82
CA ARG A 243 11.13 29.17 -12.93
C ARG A 243 11.92 29.72 -11.75
N LYS A 244 12.67 30.82 -11.96
CA LYS A 244 13.46 31.47 -10.88
C LYS A 244 12.66 31.80 -9.62
N VAL A 245 11.37 32.13 -9.77
CA VAL A 245 10.46 32.43 -8.65
C VAL A 245 10.18 31.24 -7.73
N ASP A 246 10.47 30.01 -8.18
CA ASP A 246 10.20 28.78 -7.44
C ASP A 246 11.00 28.69 -6.14
N PHE A 247 12.24 29.21 -6.12
CA PHE A 247 13.12 29.12 -4.95
C PHE A 247 12.44 29.67 -3.68
N GLU A 248 11.86 30.87 -3.76
CA GLU A 248 11.15 31.47 -2.63
C GLU A 248 9.73 30.90 -2.45
N ASN A 249 9.04 30.68 -3.56
CA ASN A 249 7.63 30.31 -3.54
C ASN A 249 7.43 28.87 -3.06
N PHE A 250 8.40 27.99 -3.28
CA PHE A 250 8.32 26.61 -2.85
C PHE A 250 8.30 26.52 -1.32
N THR A 251 9.19 27.23 -0.62
CA THR A 251 9.19 27.30 0.84
C THR A 251 7.86 27.84 1.39
N LYS A 252 7.37 28.96 0.83
CA LYS A 252 6.07 29.57 1.24
C LYS A 252 4.90 28.62 1.02
N PHE A 253 4.90 27.87 -0.08
CA PHE A 253 3.91 26.85 -0.36
C PHE A 253 3.99 25.70 0.66
N MET A 254 5.19 25.18 0.93
CA MET A 254 5.39 24.09 1.88
C MET A 254 5.02 24.47 3.31
N GLU A 255 5.27 25.70 3.75
CA GLU A 255 4.84 26.20 5.07
C GLU A 255 3.31 26.16 5.22
N ARG A 256 2.57 26.57 4.18
CA ARG A 256 1.11 26.52 4.16
C ARG A 256 0.60 25.09 4.12
N LEU A 257 1.22 24.24 3.29
CA LEU A 257 0.91 22.82 3.21
C LEU A 257 1.10 22.14 4.57
N LYS A 258 2.27 22.34 5.22
CA LYS A 258 2.58 21.79 6.55
C LYS A 258 1.56 22.20 7.59
N SER A 259 1.16 23.47 7.60
CA SER A 259 0.19 24.00 8.55
C SER A 259 -1.17 23.31 8.41
N SER A 260 -1.66 23.16 7.16
CA SER A 260 -2.93 22.48 6.87
C SER A 260 -2.88 20.98 7.18
N LEU A 261 -1.77 20.31 6.88
CA LEU A 261 -1.59 18.88 7.17
C LEU A 261 -1.51 18.61 8.68
N LYS A 262 -0.81 19.46 9.43
CA LYS A 262 -0.74 19.36 10.89
C LYS A 262 -2.14 19.49 11.52
N ALA A 263 -2.97 20.42 11.02
CA ALA A 263 -4.35 20.57 11.48
C ALA A 263 -5.21 19.33 11.21
N ALA A 264 -4.89 18.55 10.16
CA ALA A 264 -5.56 17.31 9.80
C ALA A 264 -4.90 16.04 10.38
N ASN A 265 -3.91 16.17 11.26
CA ASN A 265 -3.08 15.08 11.79
C ASN A 265 -2.43 14.23 10.67
N LYS A 266 -1.87 14.91 9.67
CA LYS A 266 -1.16 14.30 8.52
C LYS A 266 0.31 14.71 8.48
N GLY A 267 1.17 13.81 7.99
CA GLY A 267 2.59 14.06 7.78
C GLY A 267 2.92 14.63 6.41
N VAL A 268 4.12 15.20 6.28
CA VAL A 268 4.69 15.66 5.01
C VAL A 268 6.19 15.38 4.93
N SER A 269 6.59 14.74 3.84
CA SER A 269 8.00 14.68 3.42
C SER A 269 8.15 15.30 2.04
N ILE A 270 9.39 15.56 1.66
CA ILE A 270 9.73 15.85 0.26
C ILE A 270 10.92 15.01 -0.16
N THR A 271 10.99 14.76 -1.45
CA THR A 271 12.12 14.09 -2.08
C THR A 271 13.06 15.14 -2.65
N ILE A 272 14.37 14.98 -2.40
CA ILE A 272 15.40 15.94 -2.83
C ILE A 272 16.54 15.22 -3.56
N PRO A 273 17.14 15.88 -4.58
CA PRO A 273 18.23 15.29 -5.34
C PRO A 273 19.54 15.26 -4.52
N ALA A 274 20.41 14.31 -4.83
CA ALA A 274 21.78 14.27 -4.29
C ALA A 274 22.75 15.20 -5.04
N SER A 275 22.43 15.59 -6.29
CA SER A 275 23.32 16.40 -7.11
C SER A 275 23.33 17.88 -6.67
N TYR A 276 24.52 18.49 -6.63
CA TYR A 276 24.63 19.94 -6.41
C TYR A 276 23.85 20.75 -7.45
N TRP A 277 23.89 20.30 -8.72
CA TRP A 277 23.27 20.99 -9.85
C TRP A 277 21.77 21.25 -9.65
N TYR A 278 21.03 20.29 -9.09
CA TYR A 278 19.61 20.46 -8.80
C TYR A 278 19.36 20.93 -7.36
N LEU A 279 20.10 20.43 -6.37
CA LEU A 279 19.85 20.77 -4.96
C LEU A 279 20.07 22.26 -4.65
N GLN A 280 20.92 22.95 -5.41
CA GLN A 280 21.14 24.40 -5.27
C GLN A 280 19.87 25.25 -5.46
N HIS A 281 18.82 24.66 -6.06
CA HIS A 281 17.53 25.30 -6.27
C HIS A 281 16.53 25.11 -5.12
N PHE A 282 16.95 24.45 -4.04
CA PHE A 282 16.14 24.24 -2.84
C PHE A 282 16.65 25.13 -1.71
N ASP A 283 15.78 25.96 -1.13
CA ASP A 283 16.04 26.57 0.18
C ASP A 283 15.91 25.49 1.28
N VAL A 284 16.91 24.61 1.36
CA VAL A 284 16.89 23.45 2.26
C VAL A 284 16.70 23.85 3.73
N LYS A 285 17.15 25.04 4.14
CA LYS A 285 17.01 25.53 5.51
C LYS A 285 15.60 26.05 5.80
N GLY A 286 14.96 26.72 4.85
CA GLY A 286 13.55 27.07 4.93
C GLY A 286 12.66 25.83 4.90
N LEU A 287 12.89 24.94 3.94
CA LEU A 287 12.14 23.70 3.75
C LEU A 287 12.23 22.76 4.96
N ALA A 288 13.38 22.69 5.65
CA ALA A 288 13.56 21.84 6.84
C ALA A 288 12.60 22.18 7.99
N LYS A 289 12.07 23.41 8.01
CA LYS A 289 11.05 23.87 8.97
C LYS A 289 9.63 23.52 8.52
N ALA A 290 9.44 23.25 7.23
CA ALA A 290 8.16 23.01 6.58
C ALA A 290 7.92 21.53 6.23
N VAL A 291 8.84 20.63 6.57
CA VAL A 291 8.71 19.18 6.34
C VAL A 291 9.02 18.39 7.61
N ASP A 292 8.50 17.17 7.71
CA ASP A 292 8.87 16.25 8.79
C ASP A 292 10.26 15.65 8.55
N TRP A 293 10.57 15.30 7.30
CA TRP A 293 11.89 14.83 6.87
C TRP A 293 12.10 15.01 5.35
N PHE A 294 13.34 14.83 4.92
CA PHE A 294 13.78 14.75 3.52
C PHE A 294 14.09 13.30 3.14
N ASN A 295 13.58 12.86 1.99
CA ASN A 295 14.03 11.64 1.32
C ASN A 295 15.10 12.03 0.31
N VAL A 296 16.37 11.68 0.54
CA VAL A 296 17.46 12.02 -0.38
C VAL A 296 17.59 10.93 -1.43
N MET A 297 17.49 11.29 -2.71
CA MET A 297 17.71 10.37 -3.83
C MET A 297 19.21 10.14 -4.05
N SER A 298 19.84 9.42 -3.12
CA SER A 298 21.26 9.05 -3.15
C SER A 298 21.54 7.84 -4.04
N TYR A 299 20.94 7.85 -5.21
CA TYR A 299 21.08 6.91 -6.33
C TYR A 299 21.01 7.72 -7.62
N ASP A 300 21.27 7.09 -8.77
CA ASP A 300 21.32 7.80 -10.06
C ASP A 300 22.39 8.89 -10.13
N MET A 301 23.50 8.67 -9.43
CA MET A 301 24.69 9.52 -9.54
C MET A 301 25.33 9.42 -10.94
N HIS A 302 25.14 8.27 -11.60
CA HIS A 302 25.69 7.96 -12.92
C HIS A 302 24.67 7.24 -13.79
N GLY A 303 24.72 7.50 -15.09
CA GLY A 303 23.77 6.96 -16.06
C GLY A 303 24.17 7.25 -17.51
N THR A 304 23.29 6.92 -18.45
CA THR A 304 23.57 7.10 -19.89
C THR A 304 23.76 8.56 -20.29
N TRP A 305 23.18 9.49 -19.53
CA TRP A 305 23.33 10.94 -19.69
C TRP A 305 24.76 11.45 -19.43
N ASP A 306 25.65 10.64 -18.84
CA ASP A 306 27.06 11.01 -18.69
C ASP A 306 27.79 11.04 -20.05
N LYS A 307 27.25 10.37 -21.08
CA LYS A 307 27.84 10.41 -22.42
C LYS A 307 27.72 11.81 -23.03
N GLY A 308 28.86 12.42 -23.33
CA GLY A 308 28.95 13.77 -23.87
C GLY A 308 28.99 14.87 -22.81
N ASN A 309 28.84 14.53 -21.52
CA ASN A 309 29.04 15.47 -20.43
C ASN A 309 30.55 15.64 -20.15
N LYS A 310 31.04 16.87 -20.21
CA LYS A 310 32.47 17.19 -20.03
C LYS A 310 33.01 16.92 -18.62
N TRP A 311 32.14 16.85 -17.62
CA TRP A 311 32.53 16.68 -16.22
C TRP A 311 32.47 15.24 -15.75
N THR A 312 31.41 14.52 -16.13
CA THR A 312 31.22 13.12 -15.70
C THR A 312 31.84 12.13 -16.68
N GLY A 313 31.80 12.40 -17.99
CA GLY A 313 32.37 11.55 -19.03
C GLY A 313 31.64 10.20 -19.19
N ASN A 314 31.81 9.52 -20.33
CA ASN A 314 31.12 8.24 -20.60
C ASN A 314 31.76 7.03 -19.91
N PHE A 315 32.06 7.16 -18.61
CA PHE A 315 32.72 6.12 -17.81
C PHE A 315 31.72 5.15 -17.19
N LEU A 316 32.10 3.88 -17.09
CA LEU A 316 31.42 2.86 -16.30
C LEU A 316 31.57 3.20 -14.82
N ASN A 317 30.56 3.85 -14.26
CA ASN A 317 30.50 4.22 -12.85
C ASN A 317 29.19 3.72 -12.23
N ALA A 318 29.27 3.31 -10.96
CA ALA A 318 28.11 2.81 -10.24
C ALA A 318 27.25 3.97 -9.72
N HIS A 319 25.94 3.89 -9.95
CA HIS A 319 25.01 4.98 -9.61
C HIS A 319 24.73 5.15 -8.12
N THR A 320 25.20 4.23 -7.26
CA THR A 320 25.01 4.24 -5.81
C THR A 320 26.33 4.25 -5.05
N ASN A 321 27.37 4.87 -5.62
CA ASN A 321 28.70 4.96 -5.01
C ASN A 321 28.68 5.74 -3.68
N LEU A 322 28.97 5.06 -2.57
CA LEU A 322 28.92 5.62 -1.21
C LEU A 322 29.89 6.79 -1.00
N THR A 323 31.04 6.82 -1.68
CA THR A 323 31.98 7.94 -1.54
C THR A 323 31.40 9.24 -2.09
N GLU A 324 30.64 9.14 -3.18
CA GLU A 324 29.96 10.28 -3.81
C GLU A 324 28.70 10.67 -3.05
N ILE A 325 27.95 9.68 -2.56
CA ILE A 325 26.83 9.90 -1.64
C ILE A 325 27.29 10.68 -0.40
N SER A 326 28.46 10.36 0.16
CA SER A 326 29.01 11.11 1.29
C SER A 326 29.29 12.57 0.94
N LEU A 327 29.73 12.88 -0.29
CA LEU A 327 29.96 14.25 -0.75
C LEU A 327 28.63 14.98 -1.01
N ALA A 328 27.62 14.29 -1.52
CA ALA A 328 26.28 14.83 -1.70
C ALA A 328 25.65 15.23 -0.35
N LEU A 329 25.77 14.41 0.69
CA LEU A 329 25.24 14.72 2.03
C LEU A 329 25.93 15.92 2.68
N ASP A 330 27.20 16.20 2.34
CA ASP A 330 27.90 17.39 2.83
C ASP A 330 27.21 18.69 2.38
N LEU A 331 26.46 18.68 1.28
CA LEU A 331 25.62 19.81 0.87
C LEU A 331 24.56 20.15 1.92
N LEU A 332 24.01 19.15 2.63
CA LEU A 332 23.04 19.37 3.70
C LEU A 332 23.73 19.81 4.99
N TRP A 333 24.87 19.20 5.34
CA TRP A 333 25.60 19.52 6.58
C TRP A 333 26.18 20.94 6.57
N ARG A 334 26.57 21.45 5.40
CA ARG A 334 26.96 22.87 5.21
C ARG A 334 25.83 23.87 5.47
N ASN A 335 24.58 23.41 5.53
CA ASN A 335 23.39 24.22 5.78
C ASN A 335 22.77 23.96 7.17
N ASP A 336 23.52 23.31 8.06
CA ASP A 336 23.09 22.97 9.43
C ASP A 336 21.80 22.14 9.49
N ILE A 337 21.53 21.33 8.46
CA ILE A 337 20.36 20.45 8.44
C ILE A 337 20.54 19.36 9.50
N ASN A 338 19.52 19.15 10.33
CA ASN A 338 19.57 18.13 11.36
C ASN A 338 19.58 16.72 10.73
N PRO A 339 20.60 15.88 10.97
CA PRO A 339 20.66 14.55 10.36
C PRO A 339 19.45 13.67 10.63
N SER A 340 18.77 13.81 11.78
CA SER A 340 17.58 13.01 12.09
C SER A 340 16.37 13.30 11.18
N GLN A 341 16.40 14.42 10.44
CA GLN A 341 15.41 14.76 9.41
C GLN A 341 15.82 14.30 8.01
N VAL A 342 16.98 13.65 7.84
CA VAL A 342 17.46 13.20 6.53
C VAL A 342 17.39 11.68 6.46
N VAL A 343 16.78 11.15 5.39
CA VAL A 343 16.64 9.72 5.12
C VAL A 343 17.47 9.37 3.89
N LEU A 344 18.33 8.36 4.01
CA LEU A 344 19.25 7.94 2.94
C LEU A 344 18.54 7.05 1.92
N GLY A 345 18.52 7.45 0.64
CA GLY A 345 17.94 6.66 -0.45
C GLY A 345 18.84 5.50 -0.91
N LEU A 346 18.21 4.36 -1.19
CA LEU A 346 18.82 3.13 -1.67
C LEU A 346 18.09 2.67 -2.94
N GLY A 347 18.83 2.12 -3.90
CA GLY A 347 18.27 1.58 -5.13
C GLY A 347 18.06 0.06 -5.06
N PHE A 348 16.83 -0.40 -5.32
CA PHE A 348 16.52 -1.82 -5.60
C PHE A 348 16.60 -2.12 -7.10
N TYR A 349 17.47 -1.44 -7.81
CA TYR A 349 17.74 -1.61 -9.23
C TYR A 349 19.21 -1.28 -9.47
N GLY A 350 19.70 -1.62 -10.66
CA GLY A 350 21.02 -1.22 -11.13
C GLY A 350 20.94 -0.36 -12.37
N ARG A 351 21.94 0.52 -12.52
CA ARG A 351 22.23 1.19 -13.80
C ARG A 351 23.15 0.28 -14.60
N ALA A 352 22.72 -0.02 -15.83
CA ALA A 352 23.41 -0.92 -16.73
C ALA A 352 23.97 -0.18 -17.96
N PHE A 353 25.09 -0.65 -18.47
CA PHE A 353 25.81 -0.07 -19.60
C PHE A 353 26.26 -1.16 -20.56
N THR A 354 26.31 -0.79 -21.84
CA THR A 354 27.05 -1.54 -22.86
C THR A 354 28.44 -0.92 -22.97
N ALA A 355 29.46 -1.61 -22.47
CA ALA A 355 30.85 -1.17 -22.50
C ALA A 355 31.35 -1.02 -23.94
N SER A 356 32.21 -0.03 -24.18
CA SER A 356 32.84 0.18 -25.50
C SER A 356 33.73 -0.98 -25.93
N SER A 357 34.23 -1.76 -24.97
CA SER A 357 34.98 -2.98 -25.24
C SER A 357 34.71 -4.03 -24.17
N SER A 358 34.45 -5.26 -24.58
CA SER A 358 34.38 -6.42 -23.68
C SER A 358 35.72 -6.73 -22.97
N SER A 359 36.82 -6.11 -23.43
CA SER A 359 38.14 -6.25 -22.79
C SER A 359 38.37 -5.28 -21.62
N CYS A 360 37.51 -4.27 -21.44
CA CYS A 360 37.63 -3.25 -20.38
C CYS A 360 36.27 -3.10 -19.67
N LEU A 361 36.11 -3.80 -18.54
CA LEU A 361 34.87 -3.84 -17.74
C LEU A 361 35.07 -3.34 -16.30
N GLU A 362 36.25 -2.81 -16.00
CA GLU A 362 36.54 -2.18 -14.71
C GLU A 362 35.95 -0.76 -14.66
N PRO A 363 35.65 -0.21 -13.47
CA PRO A 363 35.24 1.18 -13.34
C PRO A 363 36.22 2.12 -14.04
N LYS A 364 35.70 3.21 -14.63
CA LYS A 364 36.43 4.14 -15.52
C LYS A 364 36.80 3.63 -16.92
N CYS A 365 36.51 2.39 -17.28
CA CYS A 365 36.37 2.02 -18.69
C CYS A 365 35.19 2.79 -19.31
N THR A 366 35.12 2.92 -20.64
CA THR A 366 34.06 3.69 -21.28
C THR A 366 32.87 2.83 -21.72
N PHE A 367 31.69 3.45 -21.83
CA PHE A 367 30.49 2.85 -22.41
C PHE A 367 30.06 3.52 -23.71
N GLU A 368 29.36 2.75 -24.56
CA GLU A 368 28.75 3.25 -25.79
C GLU A 368 27.26 3.58 -25.64
N SER A 369 26.55 2.82 -24.82
CA SER A 369 25.11 3.01 -24.61
C SER A 369 24.69 2.49 -23.24
N GLY A 370 23.42 2.64 -22.91
CA GLY A 370 22.81 1.86 -21.83
C GLY A 370 22.95 0.36 -22.10
N GLY A 371 22.90 -0.42 -21.03
CA GLY A 371 22.82 -1.87 -21.10
C GLY A 371 21.52 -2.31 -21.74
N GLU A 372 21.51 -3.54 -22.24
CA GLU A 372 20.31 -4.16 -22.81
C GLU A 372 19.14 -4.10 -21.80
N LYS A 373 17.94 -3.77 -22.31
CA LYS A 373 16.74 -3.68 -21.47
C LYS A 373 16.43 -5.04 -20.86
N GLY A 374 16.02 -5.06 -19.59
CA GLY A 374 15.50 -6.25 -18.96
C GLY A 374 14.14 -6.67 -19.53
N ARG A 375 13.76 -7.95 -19.37
CA ARG A 375 12.47 -8.48 -19.88
C ARG A 375 11.28 -7.86 -19.14
N CYS A 376 11.46 -7.53 -17.86
CA CYS A 376 10.43 -7.02 -16.96
C CYS A 376 10.48 -5.48 -16.83
N SER A 377 11.65 -4.87 -16.67
CA SER A 377 11.81 -3.40 -16.64
C SER A 377 11.54 -2.77 -18.00
N ARG A 378 11.99 -3.41 -19.08
CA ARG A 378 11.94 -2.93 -20.47
C ARG A 378 12.57 -1.55 -20.70
N GLU A 379 13.41 -1.11 -19.78
CA GLU A 379 14.08 0.18 -19.84
C GLU A 379 15.56 -0.01 -20.16
N VAL A 380 16.06 0.69 -21.19
CA VAL A 380 17.46 0.57 -21.59
C VAL A 380 18.34 1.20 -20.51
N GLY A 381 19.34 0.46 -20.04
CA GLY A 381 20.26 0.90 -19.01
C GLY A 381 19.70 0.87 -17.58
N ILE A 382 18.54 0.25 -17.36
CA ILE A 382 18.02 -0.06 -16.02
C ILE A 382 17.71 -1.55 -15.95
N LEU A 383 18.12 -2.20 -14.86
CA LEU A 383 17.72 -3.57 -14.54
C LEU A 383 17.17 -3.61 -13.12
N LEU A 384 16.00 -4.24 -12.92
CA LEU A 384 15.46 -4.45 -11.57
C LEU A 384 16.34 -5.45 -10.82
N ASN A 385 16.39 -5.38 -9.50
CA ASN A 385 17.15 -6.36 -8.71
C ASN A 385 16.71 -7.82 -8.97
N SER A 386 15.42 -8.04 -9.23
CA SER A 386 14.91 -9.35 -9.67
C SER A 386 15.51 -9.81 -11.01
N GLU A 387 15.66 -8.91 -11.98
CA GLU A 387 16.27 -9.20 -13.28
C GLU A 387 17.78 -9.41 -13.17
N ILE A 388 18.45 -8.63 -12.32
CA ILE A 388 19.89 -8.78 -12.07
C ILE A 388 20.16 -10.17 -11.50
N ASP A 389 19.38 -10.64 -10.51
CA ASP A 389 19.51 -11.98 -9.96
C ASP A 389 19.35 -13.08 -11.05
N GLU A 390 18.34 -12.94 -11.91
CA GLU A 390 18.10 -13.85 -13.04
C GLU A 390 19.27 -13.86 -14.03
N LEU A 391 19.76 -12.68 -14.42
CA LEU A 391 20.84 -12.52 -15.40
C LEU A 391 22.19 -12.99 -14.87
N VAL A 392 22.50 -12.70 -13.61
CA VAL A 392 23.70 -13.20 -12.92
C VAL A 392 23.69 -14.72 -12.89
N LYS A 393 22.55 -15.33 -12.51
CA LYS A 393 22.37 -16.78 -12.50
C LYS A 393 22.46 -17.39 -13.91
N LYS A 394 21.76 -16.81 -14.89
CA LYS A 394 21.71 -17.28 -16.28
C LYS A 394 23.10 -17.28 -16.93
N ASN A 395 23.91 -16.27 -16.65
CA ASN A 395 25.25 -16.14 -17.22
C ASN A 395 26.36 -16.77 -16.35
N GLY A 396 26.03 -17.33 -15.19
CA GLY A 396 27.01 -17.95 -14.29
C GLY A 396 28.07 -16.97 -13.76
N VAL A 397 27.71 -15.70 -13.59
CA VAL A 397 28.62 -14.64 -13.14
C VAL A 397 28.59 -14.52 -11.61
N THR A 398 29.72 -14.16 -10.99
CA THR A 398 29.76 -13.77 -9.58
C THR A 398 30.01 -12.27 -9.48
N PRO A 399 29.10 -11.46 -8.92
CA PRO A 399 29.29 -10.02 -8.77
C PRO A 399 30.53 -9.67 -7.92
N LYS A 400 31.33 -8.71 -8.39
CA LYS A 400 32.51 -8.18 -7.68
C LYS A 400 32.10 -7.10 -6.69
N HIS A 401 32.59 -7.18 -5.46
CA HIS A 401 32.33 -6.19 -4.41
C HIS A 401 33.41 -5.10 -4.38
N TYR A 402 32.97 -3.85 -4.48
CA TYR A 402 33.82 -2.67 -4.32
C TYR A 402 33.57 -2.09 -2.93
N LYS A 403 34.46 -2.43 -1.99
CA LYS A 403 34.25 -2.21 -0.55
C LYS A 403 34.16 -0.75 -0.14
N THR A 404 34.96 0.12 -0.77
CA THR A 404 35.03 1.55 -0.45
C THR A 404 33.79 2.28 -0.95
N GLU A 405 33.40 1.95 -2.18
CA GLU A 405 32.23 2.50 -2.87
C GLU A 405 30.93 1.85 -2.39
N ALA A 406 31.00 0.74 -1.66
CA ALA A 406 29.88 -0.07 -1.20
C ALA A 406 28.88 -0.39 -2.32
N VAL A 407 29.38 -1.00 -3.41
CA VAL A 407 28.59 -1.42 -4.57
C VAL A 407 28.98 -2.81 -5.08
N LYS A 408 28.05 -3.49 -5.73
CA LYS A 408 28.28 -4.72 -6.50
C LYS A 408 28.31 -4.39 -7.98
N ILE A 409 29.24 -5.01 -8.70
CA ILE A 409 29.33 -4.90 -10.14
C ILE A 409 29.29 -6.31 -10.74
N ALA A 410 28.39 -6.53 -11.69
CA ALA A 410 28.35 -7.74 -12.49
C ALA A 410 28.52 -7.38 -13.97
N SER A 411 29.15 -8.28 -14.73
CA SER A 411 29.37 -8.09 -16.16
C SER A 411 29.38 -9.41 -16.91
N TRP A 412 28.81 -9.42 -18.12
CA TRP A 412 28.81 -10.56 -19.04
C TRP A 412 28.92 -10.06 -20.49
N GLY A 413 29.85 -10.62 -21.26
CA GLY A 413 30.16 -10.09 -22.59
C GLY A 413 30.65 -8.65 -22.53
N ASN A 414 29.90 -7.71 -23.10
CA ASN A 414 30.12 -6.27 -22.97
C ASN A 414 29.04 -5.58 -22.12
N GLN A 415 28.16 -6.32 -21.46
CA GLN A 415 27.16 -5.78 -20.55
C GLN A 415 27.77 -5.61 -19.16
N TRP A 416 27.44 -4.50 -18.52
CA TRP A 416 27.93 -4.12 -17.20
C TRP A 416 26.78 -3.56 -16.38
N VAL A 417 26.66 -3.93 -15.10
CA VAL A 417 25.65 -3.38 -14.19
C VAL A 417 26.23 -3.14 -12.81
N GLY A 418 26.00 -1.94 -12.28
CA GLY A 418 26.28 -1.57 -10.89
C GLY A 418 25.00 -1.56 -10.08
N PHE A 419 24.97 -2.28 -8.95
CA PHE A 419 23.79 -2.48 -8.12
C PHE A 419 24.14 -2.74 -6.65
N ASP A 420 23.11 -2.95 -5.82
CA ASP A 420 23.24 -3.21 -4.39
C ASP A 420 22.65 -4.57 -3.97
N ASP A 421 23.33 -5.26 -3.05
CA ASP A 421 22.89 -6.51 -2.41
C ASP A 421 22.89 -6.39 -0.87
N GLU A 422 22.60 -7.49 -0.14
CA GLU A 422 22.57 -7.43 1.33
C GLU A 422 23.88 -6.88 1.94
N GLU A 423 25.03 -7.19 1.35
CA GLU A 423 26.34 -6.76 1.86
C GLU A 423 26.50 -5.25 1.72
N THR A 424 26.16 -4.68 0.56
CA THR A 424 26.30 -3.23 0.34
C THR A 424 25.19 -2.43 1.01
N LEU A 425 23.97 -2.98 1.09
CA LEU A 425 22.87 -2.40 1.89
C LEU A 425 23.25 -2.31 3.37
N ARG A 426 23.96 -3.30 3.92
CA ARG A 426 24.49 -3.25 5.29
C ARG A 426 25.49 -2.11 5.45
N GLN A 427 26.45 -1.97 4.54
CA GLN A 427 27.44 -0.90 4.59
C GLN A 427 26.78 0.49 4.55
N LYS A 428 25.78 0.68 3.70
CA LYS A 428 25.00 1.92 3.57
C LYS A 428 24.12 2.20 4.79
N SER A 429 23.50 1.16 5.36
CA SER A 429 22.74 1.26 6.62
C SER A 429 23.62 1.71 7.78
N GLU A 430 24.78 1.06 7.96
CA GLU A 430 25.75 1.41 9.00
C GLU A 430 26.33 2.82 8.81
N PHE A 431 26.54 3.23 7.55
CA PHE A 431 26.97 4.59 7.22
C PHE A 431 25.90 5.62 7.64
N ALA A 432 24.63 5.41 7.29
CA ALA A 432 23.54 6.29 7.70
C ALA A 432 23.41 6.39 9.23
N GLN A 433 23.51 5.26 9.93
CA GLN A 433 23.50 5.22 11.41
C GLN A 433 24.68 6.01 11.99
N SER A 434 25.88 5.87 11.39
CA SER A 434 27.07 6.58 11.86
C SER A 434 26.98 8.10 11.75
N LEU A 435 26.10 8.60 10.88
CA LEU A 435 25.83 10.02 10.68
C LEU A 435 24.58 10.53 11.42
N CYS A 436 24.02 9.73 12.32
CA CYS A 436 22.79 10.05 13.05
C CYS A 436 21.58 10.30 12.13
N MET A 437 21.57 9.71 10.93
CA MET A 437 20.51 9.96 9.96
C MET A 437 19.16 9.41 10.45
N GLY A 438 18.07 10.05 10.02
CA GLY A 438 16.72 9.70 10.42
C GLY A 438 16.25 8.32 9.96
N GLY A 439 16.89 7.73 8.95
CA GLY A 439 16.47 6.45 8.40
C GLY A 439 17.05 6.09 7.04
N LEU A 440 16.42 5.08 6.42
CA LEU A 440 16.65 4.64 5.05
C LEU A 440 15.38 4.78 4.23
N MET A 441 15.54 5.01 2.93
CA MET A 441 14.51 5.07 1.92
C MET A 441 14.88 4.10 0.79
N VAL A 442 13.90 3.45 0.17
CA VAL A 442 14.14 2.54 -0.97
C VAL A 442 13.31 2.94 -2.18
N TRP A 443 14.01 3.08 -3.32
CA TRP A 443 13.42 3.15 -4.66
C TRP A 443 13.77 1.89 -5.46
N ALA A 444 12.83 1.00 -5.79
CA ALA A 444 11.48 0.92 -5.25
C ALA A 444 11.23 -0.47 -4.65
N ILE A 445 10.31 -0.55 -3.69
CA ILE A 445 9.90 -1.80 -3.03
C ILE A 445 9.59 -2.87 -4.08
N SER A 446 8.94 -2.44 -5.16
CA SER A 446 8.45 -3.29 -6.24
C SER A 446 9.54 -3.84 -7.17
N HIS A 447 10.79 -3.40 -7.07
CA HIS A 447 11.90 -3.94 -7.90
C HIS A 447 12.53 -5.22 -7.33
N ASP A 448 12.00 -5.69 -6.21
CA ASP A 448 12.44 -6.90 -5.52
C ASP A 448 12.03 -8.18 -6.28
N THR A 449 12.56 -9.32 -5.83
CA THR A 449 12.18 -10.66 -6.25
C THR A 449 10.80 -11.04 -5.68
N GLU A 450 10.16 -12.05 -6.28
CA GLU A 450 8.82 -12.50 -5.87
C GLU A 450 8.75 -12.91 -4.38
N ASP A 451 9.83 -13.46 -3.84
CA ASP A 451 10.00 -13.90 -2.45
C ASP A 451 10.44 -12.77 -1.48
N ALA A 452 10.55 -11.54 -2.00
CA ALA A 452 10.94 -10.33 -1.27
C ALA A 452 12.36 -10.40 -0.67
N LYS A 453 13.34 -10.92 -1.44
CA LYS A 453 14.73 -11.14 -1.00
C LYS A 453 15.39 -9.85 -0.50
N TYR A 454 15.31 -8.77 -1.26
CA TYR A 454 15.98 -7.50 -0.95
C TYR A 454 15.27 -6.74 0.18
N ASN A 455 13.95 -6.84 0.27
CA ASN A 455 13.18 -6.36 1.42
C ASN A 455 13.58 -7.11 2.71
N ARG A 456 13.74 -8.43 2.66
CA ARG A 456 14.22 -9.22 3.81
C ARG A 456 15.64 -8.85 4.22
N ALA A 457 16.52 -8.63 3.25
CA ALA A 457 17.87 -8.11 3.48
C ALA A 457 17.81 -6.73 4.17
N LEU A 458 16.96 -5.81 3.67
CA LEU A 458 16.75 -4.50 4.26
C LEU A 458 16.28 -4.60 5.72
N ALA A 459 15.30 -5.46 6.01
CA ALA A 459 14.80 -5.66 7.37
C ALA A 459 15.90 -6.10 8.32
N LYS A 460 16.73 -7.05 7.87
CA LYS A 460 17.88 -7.55 8.63
C LYS A 460 18.91 -6.47 8.91
N VAL A 461 19.28 -5.65 7.92
CA VAL A 461 20.30 -4.60 8.10
C VAL A 461 19.76 -3.40 8.89
N ALA A 462 18.47 -3.09 8.76
CA ALA A 462 17.79 -2.05 9.51
C ALA A 462 17.47 -2.46 10.97
N ASN A 463 17.78 -3.70 11.37
CA ASN A 463 17.41 -4.29 12.66
C ASN A 463 15.90 -4.26 12.93
N ARG A 464 15.10 -4.56 11.90
CA ARG A 464 13.64 -4.64 11.99
C ARG A 464 13.19 -6.09 11.95
N LYS A 465 12.30 -6.46 12.88
CA LYS A 465 11.68 -7.77 12.88
C LYS A 465 10.61 -7.76 11.80
N ILE A 466 10.79 -8.58 10.76
CA ILE A 466 9.68 -8.95 9.89
C ILE A 466 8.73 -9.73 10.77
N THR A 467 7.64 -9.07 11.12
CA THR A 467 6.58 -9.69 11.86
C THR A 467 5.83 -10.54 10.84
N SER A 468 6.01 -11.86 10.86
CA SER A 468 4.97 -12.76 10.38
C SER A 468 3.82 -12.68 11.38
N LEU A 469 3.24 -11.49 11.56
CA LEU A 469 2.26 -11.27 12.60
C LEU A 469 0.87 -11.15 11.99
N PRO A 470 -0.08 -11.95 12.49
CA PRO A 470 -1.52 -11.75 12.36
C PRO A 470 -1.91 -10.33 12.80
N LEU A 471 -3.15 -9.96 12.48
CA LEU A 471 -3.75 -8.68 12.82
C LEU A 471 -3.66 -8.45 14.35
N LYS A 472 -2.68 -7.67 14.79
CA LYS A 472 -2.46 -7.40 16.22
C LYS A 472 -3.41 -6.36 16.83
N ASP A 473 -4.68 -6.39 16.41
CA ASP A 473 -5.78 -5.74 17.12
C ASP A 473 -6.70 -6.83 17.70
N GLY A 474 -6.42 -7.17 18.95
CA GLY A 474 -7.12 -8.20 19.72
C GLY A 474 -6.46 -9.58 19.64
N PRO A 475 -6.79 -10.48 20.58
CA PRO A 475 -6.28 -11.84 20.57
C PRO A 475 -6.71 -12.51 19.26
N ASP A 476 -5.73 -12.90 18.47
CA ASP A 476 -5.88 -13.41 17.11
C ASP A 476 -5.74 -14.94 17.06
N GLU A 477 -5.81 -15.58 18.23
CA GLU A 477 -6.08 -17.00 18.35
C GLU A 477 -7.57 -17.24 18.12
N ALA A 478 -7.91 -18.43 17.62
CA ALA A 478 -9.31 -18.85 17.51
C ALA A 478 -10.00 -18.88 18.88
N PHE A 479 -9.22 -19.04 19.94
CA PHE A 479 -9.68 -19.11 21.31
C PHE A 479 -8.80 -18.26 22.24
N ASP A 480 -9.44 -17.53 23.13
CA ASP A 480 -8.83 -16.84 24.25
C ASP A 480 -8.88 -17.64 25.52
N HIS A 481 -7.98 -17.31 26.44
CA HIS A 481 -7.97 -17.87 27.78
C HIS A 481 -8.20 -16.74 28.78
N ILE A 482 -9.39 -16.70 29.38
CA ILE A 482 -9.73 -15.70 30.40
C ILE A 482 -9.67 -16.33 31.80
N ASP A 483 -9.08 -15.61 32.75
CA ASP A 483 -9.00 -16.01 34.14
C ASP A 483 -10.24 -15.51 34.90
N VAL A 484 -11.08 -16.45 35.36
CA VAL A 484 -12.27 -16.20 36.16
C VAL A 484 -11.91 -16.30 37.64
N LYS A 485 -12.14 -15.22 38.40
CA LYS A 485 -11.84 -15.17 39.84
C LYS A 485 -12.80 -16.04 40.64
N ASN A 486 -12.27 -16.89 41.50
CA ASN A 486 -13.00 -17.70 42.47
C ASN A 486 -12.93 -17.06 43.85
N GLU A 487 -14.06 -16.53 44.33
CA GLU A 487 -14.12 -15.85 45.63
C GLU A 487 -13.98 -16.84 46.81
N GLN A 488 -13.36 -16.40 47.91
CA GLN A 488 -13.07 -17.25 49.08
C GLN A 488 -13.89 -16.83 50.30
N CYS A 489 -14.32 -17.79 51.11
CA CYS A 489 -15.07 -17.49 52.33
C CYS A 489 -14.30 -16.53 53.24
N LYS A 490 -15.00 -15.64 53.96
CA LYS A 490 -14.34 -14.66 54.84
C LYS A 490 -15.24 -14.23 55.99
N TRP A 491 -14.61 -13.71 57.03
CA TRP A 491 -15.29 -12.99 58.11
C TRP A 491 -15.66 -11.57 57.64
N THR A 492 -16.88 -11.12 57.95
CA THR A 492 -17.33 -9.73 57.76
C THR A 492 -16.67 -8.81 58.80
N ASN A 493 -16.83 -7.48 58.69
CA ASN A 493 -16.45 -6.59 59.79
C ASN A 493 -17.50 -6.65 60.92
N CYS A 494 -17.18 -6.09 62.09
CA CYS A 494 -18.09 -6.11 63.24
C CYS A 494 -19.44 -5.47 62.89
N GLY A 495 -20.53 -6.23 63.08
CA GLY A 495 -21.89 -5.74 62.85
C GLY A 495 -22.34 -5.72 61.39
N GLU A 496 -21.48 -6.12 60.44
CA GLU A 496 -21.83 -6.24 59.03
C GLU A 496 -22.48 -7.60 58.70
N SER A 497 -23.48 -7.59 57.80
CA SER A 497 -24.04 -8.78 57.19
C SER A 497 -23.18 -9.31 56.04
N CYS A 498 -23.45 -10.54 55.57
CA CYS A 498 -22.75 -11.08 54.40
C CYS A 498 -22.95 -10.19 53.15
N PRO A 499 -21.93 -10.09 52.28
CA PRO A 499 -22.05 -9.35 51.02
C PRO A 499 -23.15 -9.91 50.09
N THR A 500 -23.63 -9.10 49.16
CA THR A 500 -24.60 -9.54 48.14
C THR A 500 -24.06 -10.73 47.36
N GLY A 501 -24.85 -11.81 47.23
CA GLY A 501 -24.44 -13.05 46.57
C GLY A 501 -23.71 -14.04 47.48
N TRP A 502 -23.55 -13.72 48.78
CA TRP A 502 -22.94 -14.57 49.80
C TRP A 502 -23.96 -15.02 50.84
N ILE A 503 -23.67 -16.12 51.52
CA ILE A 503 -24.54 -16.71 52.54
C ILE A 503 -23.84 -16.80 53.90
N HIS A 504 -24.64 -16.70 54.97
CA HIS A 504 -24.18 -16.96 56.33
C HIS A 504 -23.90 -18.45 56.52
N MET A 505 -22.69 -18.78 56.94
CA MET A 505 -22.33 -20.17 57.20
C MET A 505 -22.94 -20.64 58.52
N ARG A 506 -23.63 -21.78 58.45
CA ARG A 506 -24.18 -22.45 59.62
C ARG A 506 -23.09 -23.19 60.38
N ARG A 507 -23.25 -23.25 61.69
CA ARG A 507 -22.41 -24.03 62.59
C ARG A 507 -22.93 -25.48 62.63
N GLU A 508 -22.06 -26.46 62.40
CA GLU A 508 -22.43 -27.87 62.24
C GLU A 508 -21.66 -28.84 63.17
N ASP A 509 -20.88 -28.33 64.13
CA ASP A 509 -20.28 -29.19 65.16
C ASP A 509 -21.32 -29.73 66.15
N LYS A 510 -20.92 -30.76 66.92
CA LYS A 510 -21.80 -31.46 67.88
C LYS A 510 -22.40 -30.55 68.96
N GLY A 511 -21.82 -29.37 69.21
CA GLY A 511 -22.30 -28.41 70.20
C GLY A 511 -23.25 -27.35 69.63
N ALA A 512 -23.55 -27.37 68.33
CA ALA A 512 -24.34 -26.34 67.66
C ALA A 512 -25.86 -26.47 67.91
N GLY A 513 -26.52 -25.34 68.17
CA GLY A 513 -27.97 -25.25 68.20
C GLY A 513 -28.64 -25.41 66.82
N LYS A 514 -29.93 -25.76 66.78
CA LYS A 514 -30.70 -25.79 65.53
C LYS A 514 -30.78 -24.38 64.94
N ASN A 515 -30.00 -24.12 63.89
CA ASN A 515 -29.90 -22.84 63.15
C ASN A 515 -28.92 -21.81 63.75
N GLU A 516 -27.89 -22.27 64.45
CA GLU A 516 -26.79 -21.39 64.88
C GLU A 516 -25.83 -21.09 63.70
N TYR A 517 -25.35 -19.84 63.61
CA TYR A 517 -24.41 -19.39 62.58
C TYR A 517 -22.98 -19.30 63.12
N MET A 518 -22.01 -19.32 62.22
CA MET A 518 -20.60 -19.05 62.53
C MET A 518 -20.40 -17.56 62.81
N LEU A 519 -20.46 -17.18 64.08
CA LEU A 519 -20.25 -15.81 64.56
C LEU A 519 -19.01 -15.73 65.47
N ASP A 520 -18.27 -14.63 65.36
CA ASP A 520 -17.07 -14.34 66.15
C ASP A 520 -17.15 -12.92 66.75
N GLU A 521 -16.93 -12.79 68.05
CA GLU A 521 -16.97 -11.49 68.76
C GLU A 521 -15.57 -10.91 69.00
N SER A 522 -14.52 -11.66 68.66
CA SER A 522 -13.13 -11.26 68.88
C SER A 522 -12.88 -9.90 68.24
N GLY A 523 -12.32 -8.96 68.99
CA GLY A 523 -11.98 -7.62 68.51
C GLY A 523 -13.17 -6.66 68.31
N CYS A 524 -14.42 -7.09 68.49
CA CYS A 524 -15.59 -6.21 68.31
C CYS A 524 -15.94 -5.36 69.54
N TRP A 525 -15.59 -5.79 70.76
CA TRP A 525 -15.80 -5.03 72.00
C TRP A 525 -17.25 -4.46 72.17
N GLY A 526 -18.25 -5.23 71.75
CA GLY A 526 -19.67 -4.86 71.88
C GLY A 526 -20.26 -4.05 70.71
N THR A 527 -19.49 -3.77 69.65
CA THR A 527 -20.01 -3.13 68.42
C THR A 527 -20.80 -4.09 67.52
N GLY A 528 -20.71 -5.39 67.78
CA GLY A 528 -21.40 -6.44 67.02
C GLY A 528 -20.60 -7.73 67.02
N THR A 529 -20.86 -8.57 66.01
CA THR A 529 -20.15 -9.83 65.75
C THR A 529 -19.67 -9.84 64.29
N HIS A 530 -18.56 -10.51 64.02
CA HIS A 530 -18.17 -10.94 62.69
C HIS A 530 -19.00 -12.16 62.29
N ALA A 531 -19.47 -12.22 61.04
CA ALA A 531 -20.13 -13.39 60.47
C ALA A 531 -19.21 -14.06 59.44
N PHE A 532 -19.11 -15.40 59.48
CA PHE A 532 -18.38 -16.13 58.44
C PHE A 532 -19.30 -16.37 57.23
N CYS A 533 -18.88 -15.86 56.08
CA CYS A 533 -19.67 -15.85 54.86
C CYS A 533 -18.94 -16.56 53.72
N CYS A 534 -19.69 -17.27 52.88
CA CYS A 534 -19.18 -17.89 51.66
C CYS A 534 -20.00 -17.50 50.43
N PRO A 535 -19.40 -17.47 49.22
CA PRO A 535 -20.14 -17.26 47.97
C PRO A 535 -21.24 -18.31 47.78
N SER A 536 -22.37 -17.91 47.22
CA SER A 536 -23.56 -18.75 47.11
C SER A 536 -23.51 -19.78 45.97
N ASP A 537 -22.69 -19.53 44.96
CA ASP A 537 -22.51 -20.25 43.69
C ASP A 537 -21.47 -21.38 43.73
N HIS A 538 -20.78 -21.56 44.86
CA HIS A 538 -19.84 -22.64 45.09
C HIS A 538 -20.37 -23.65 46.13
N ASP A 539 -19.77 -24.85 46.12
CA ASP A 539 -19.97 -25.83 47.19
C ASP A 539 -19.63 -25.21 48.55
N LYS A 540 -20.45 -25.54 49.55
CA LYS A 540 -20.39 -24.92 50.88
C LYS A 540 -19.51 -25.78 51.79
N PRO A 541 -18.57 -25.18 52.54
CA PRO A 541 -17.80 -25.94 53.52
C PRO A 541 -18.67 -26.26 54.74
N THR A 542 -18.34 -27.34 55.44
CA THR A 542 -18.87 -27.61 56.77
C THR A 542 -17.98 -26.92 57.78
N CYS A 543 -18.56 -26.05 58.62
CA CYS A 543 -17.84 -25.23 59.58
C CYS A 543 -18.37 -25.43 60.99
N GLY A 544 -17.50 -25.31 61.99
CA GLY A 544 -17.88 -25.43 63.39
C GLY A 544 -16.87 -24.81 64.35
N TRP A 545 -17.30 -24.63 65.58
CA TRP A 545 -16.45 -24.26 66.70
C TRP A 545 -16.12 -25.52 67.50
N TYR A 546 -14.85 -25.90 67.56
CA TYR A 546 -14.46 -27.19 68.15
C TYR A 546 -13.81 -27.05 69.51
N SER A 547 -13.97 -28.04 70.37
CA SER A 547 -13.18 -28.20 71.59
C SER A 547 -13.45 -27.22 72.75
N HIS A 548 -14.67 -26.65 72.90
CA HIS A 548 -15.05 -25.77 74.04
C HIS A 548 -15.02 -26.48 75.43
N ASN A 549 -15.43 -27.75 75.50
CA ASN A 549 -15.40 -28.61 76.69
C ASN A 549 -15.83 -27.92 78.02
N ASN A 550 -17.02 -27.29 78.06
CA ASN A 550 -17.51 -26.53 79.23
C ASN A 550 -16.52 -25.47 79.76
N GLY A 551 -15.89 -24.75 78.82
CA GLY A 551 -14.89 -23.71 79.09
C GLY A 551 -13.46 -24.23 79.23
N ALA A 552 -13.20 -25.53 79.05
CA ALA A 552 -11.84 -26.07 78.95
C ALA A 552 -11.39 -26.16 77.48
N CYS A 553 -11.27 -24.98 76.85
CA CYS A 553 -11.05 -24.87 75.41
C CYS A 553 -9.70 -25.43 74.95
N LYS A 554 -9.66 -26.00 73.74
CA LYS A 554 -8.43 -26.41 73.06
C LYS A 554 -8.40 -25.87 71.62
N PRO A 555 -7.21 -25.53 71.08
CA PRO A 555 -7.06 -24.97 69.75
C PRO A 555 -7.15 -25.99 68.60
N ASP A 556 -7.57 -27.23 68.88
CA ASP A 556 -7.48 -28.33 67.93
C ASP A 556 -8.63 -28.31 66.91
N CYS A 557 -8.27 -28.35 65.62
CA CYS A 557 -9.21 -28.58 64.52
C CYS A 557 -9.32 -30.09 64.18
N PRO A 558 -10.51 -30.60 63.89
CA PRO A 558 -10.68 -31.96 63.38
C PRO A 558 -9.88 -32.23 62.09
N ALA A 559 -9.48 -33.49 61.89
CA ALA A 559 -8.82 -33.90 60.66
C ALA A 559 -9.66 -33.55 59.41
N GLY A 560 -9.01 -32.99 58.39
CA GLY A 560 -9.68 -32.52 57.16
C GLY A 560 -10.31 -31.12 57.27
N THR A 561 -10.10 -30.41 58.38
CA THR A 561 -10.51 -29.01 58.55
C THR A 561 -9.31 -28.12 58.85
N VAL A 562 -9.44 -26.82 58.58
CA VAL A 562 -8.41 -25.81 58.87
C VAL A 562 -8.98 -24.70 59.73
N GLU A 563 -8.13 -24.10 60.56
CA GLU A 563 -8.48 -22.95 61.40
C GLU A 563 -8.71 -21.72 60.51
N VAL A 564 -9.94 -21.19 60.53
CA VAL A 564 -10.34 -19.97 59.79
C VAL A 564 -10.57 -18.78 60.71
N GLY A 565 -10.58 -19.00 62.01
CA GLY A 565 -10.84 -18.00 63.04
C GLY A 565 -10.70 -18.62 64.44
N SER A 566 -10.67 -17.80 65.47
CA SER A 566 -10.64 -18.26 66.86
C SER A 566 -11.35 -17.27 67.78
N ASN A 567 -11.86 -17.76 68.91
CA ASN A 567 -12.43 -16.94 69.98
C ASN A 567 -12.02 -17.51 71.34
N ASP A 568 -11.88 -16.67 72.36
CA ASP A 568 -11.61 -17.07 73.76
C ASP A 568 -12.82 -16.89 74.68
N LYS A 569 -13.94 -16.42 74.12
CA LYS A 569 -15.15 -16.13 74.87
C LYS A 569 -15.69 -17.41 75.53
N TYR A 570 -15.95 -17.34 76.83
CA TYR A 570 -16.37 -18.46 77.69
C TYR A 570 -15.31 -19.56 77.92
N CYS A 571 -14.07 -19.37 77.45
CA CYS A 571 -12.94 -20.24 77.77
C CYS A 571 -12.28 -19.83 79.09
N LYS A 572 -12.06 -20.79 79.99
CA LYS A 572 -11.35 -20.58 81.28
C LYS A 572 -9.84 -20.50 81.10
N LYS A 573 -9.29 -21.25 80.14
CA LYS A 573 -7.87 -21.27 79.71
C LYS A 573 -7.85 -21.59 78.21
N SER A 574 -6.91 -21.00 77.44
CA SER A 574 -6.80 -21.17 75.98
C SER A 574 -7.98 -20.55 75.19
N TYR A 575 -8.19 -21.01 73.96
CA TYR A 575 -9.21 -20.51 73.03
C TYR A 575 -9.87 -21.67 72.26
N GLN A 576 -10.98 -21.36 71.61
CA GLN A 576 -11.72 -22.23 70.72
C GLN A 576 -11.41 -21.89 69.25
N ALA A 577 -11.09 -22.90 68.44
CA ALA A 577 -10.84 -22.72 67.01
C ALA A 577 -12.15 -22.86 66.20
N ALA A 578 -12.39 -21.93 65.29
CA ALA A 578 -13.35 -22.07 64.21
C ALA A 578 -12.66 -22.83 63.07
N CYS A 579 -13.17 -24.01 62.74
CA CYS A 579 -12.58 -24.87 61.73
C CYS A 579 -13.59 -25.19 60.63
N CYS A 580 -13.12 -25.22 59.39
CA CYS A 580 -13.95 -25.49 58.21
C CYS A 580 -13.30 -26.52 57.30
N THR A 581 -14.10 -27.33 56.60
CA THR A 581 -13.61 -28.25 55.57
C THR A 581 -13.03 -27.47 54.38
N THR A 582 -12.02 -28.04 53.72
CA THR A 582 -11.30 -27.37 52.62
C THR A 582 -11.59 -27.94 51.24
N SER A 583 -12.58 -28.82 51.11
CA SER A 583 -12.92 -29.48 49.85
C SER A 583 -13.61 -28.57 48.83
N SER A 584 -14.21 -27.45 49.27
CA SER A 584 -14.87 -26.49 48.38
C SER A 584 -13.87 -25.52 47.74
N LYS A 585 -14.22 -25.03 46.54
CA LYS A 585 -13.46 -23.96 45.85
C LYS A 585 -13.35 -22.68 46.69
N SER A 586 -14.37 -22.38 47.49
CA SER A 586 -14.42 -21.20 48.37
C SER A 586 -13.47 -21.29 49.58
N MET A 587 -12.90 -22.47 49.85
CA MET A 587 -11.94 -22.71 50.95
C MET A 587 -10.53 -23.07 50.47
N LYS A 588 -10.29 -23.01 49.15
CA LYS A 588 -9.04 -23.46 48.54
C LYS A 588 -7.83 -22.73 49.11
N LEU A 589 -7.90 -21.41 49.27
CA LEU A 589 -6.76 -20.65 49.79
C LEU A 589 -6.45 -21.00 51.25
N TYR A 590 -7.45 -21.24 52.09
CA TYR A 590 -7.22 -21.67 53.49
C TYR A 590 -6.51 -23.03 53.58
N SER A 591 -6.74 -23.92 52.61
CA SER A 591 -6.03 -25.23 52.54
C SER A 591 -4.52 -25.07 52.33
N THR A 592 -4.10 -23.96 51.72
CA THR A 592 -2.69 -23.66 51.44
C THR A 592 -1.97 -23.07 52.65
N CYS A 593 -2.67 -22.83 53.76
CA CYS A 593 -2.13 -22.16 54.93
C CYS A 593 -2.25 -23.00 56.20
N GLU A 594 -1.45 -22.66 57.20
CA GLU A 594 -1.58 -23.17 58.56
C GLU A 594 -1.02 -22.19 59.58
N TRP A 595 -1.55 -22.29 60.80
CA TRP A 595 -1.05 -21.56 61.93
C TRP A 595 -0.06 -22.41 62.73
N GLY A 596 0.98 -21.75 63.23
CA GLY A 596 2.10 -22.35 63.94
C GLY A 596 1.81 -22.88 65.34
N MET A 597 2.85 -22.99 66.17
CA MET A 597 2.73 -23.54 67.54
C MET A 597 2.01 -22.60 68.52
N PHE A 598 1.33 -23.17 69.52
CA PHE A 598 0.66 -22.45 70.62
C PHE A 598 0.71 -23.32 71.90
N PRO A 599 0.87 -22.76 73.11
CA PRO A 599 1.02 -21.34 73.48
C PRO A 599 2.46 -20.82 73.41
N HIS A 600 3.44 -21.69 73.14
CA HIS A 600 4.85 -21.36 72.97
C HIS A 600 5.15 -20.94 71.53
N CYS A 601 4.63 -19.78 71.14
CA CYS A 601 4.50 -19.40 69.74
C CYS A 601 5.85 -19.18 69.02
N ASP A 602 6.90 -18.84 69.76
CA ASP A 602 8.24 -18.62 69.20
C ASP A 602 9.09 -19.89 69.06
N GLU A 603 8.65 -21.04 69.60
CA GLU A 603 9.36 -22.31 69.40
C GLU A 603 9.46 -22.66 67.91
N GLN A 604 8.44 -22.27 67.15
CA GLN A 604 8.53 -22.26 65.69
C GLN A 604 9.29 -21.02 65.22
N LYS A 605 10.57 -21.19 64.90
CA LYS A 605 11.42 -20.09 64.42
C LYS A 605 11.00 -19.57 63.04
N GLU A 606 10.68 -20.45 62.09
CA GLU A 606 10.36 -20.10 60.71
C GLU A 606 9.24 -20.99 60.14
N CYS A 607 8.67 -20.60 58.99
CA CYS A 607 7.76 -21.43 58.22
C CYS A 607 8.56 -22.51 57.47
N SER A 608 8.06 -23.75 57.44
CA SER A 608 8.80 -24.91 56.89
C SER A 608 7.90 -25.82 56.04
N GLY A 609 8.49 -26.71 55.24
CA GLY A 609 7.73 -27.61 54.35
C GLY A 609 7.20 -26.91 53.10
N THR A 610 6.03 -27.34 52.61
CA THR A 610 5.39 -26.74 51.41
C THR A 610 4.78 -25.36 51.70
N LYS A 611 4.45 -25.06 52.97
CA LYS A 611 3.92 -23.77 53.42
C LYS A 611 5.02 -22.91 54.03
N ASN A 612 6.03 -22.58 53.24
CA ASN A 612 7.26 -21.93 53.71
C ASN A 612 7.18 -20.39 53.77
N LYS A 613 6.08 -19.76 53.33
CA LYS A 613 5.96 -18.30 53.31
C LYS A 613 5.20 -17.78 54.53
N LEU A 614 5.83 -16.89 55.30
CA LEU A 614 5.18 -16.16 56.40
C LEU A 614 4.31 -15.03 55.85
N LEU A 615 3.00 -15.07 56.12
CA LEU A 615 2.03 -14.03 55.70
C LEU A 615 1.52 -13.16 56.85
N ALA A 616 1.45 -13.71 58.07
CA ALA A 616 1.11 -12.97 59.28
C ALA A 616 1.86 -13.53 60.50
N SER A 617 2.10 -12.68 61.48
CA SER A 617 2.65 -13.06 62.79
C SER A 617 1.87 -12.26 63.83
N SER A 618 1.30 -12.93 64.84
CA SER A 618 0.48 -12.24 65.84
C SER A 618 0.45 -12.98 67.17
N SER A 619 0.40 -12.22 68.27
CA SER A 619 0.21 -12.73 69.61
C SER A 619 -1.19 -13.31 69.85
N ASN A 620 -2.16 -12.95 68.99
CA ASN A 620 -3.55 -13.39 69.06
C ASN A 620 -4.00 -14.27 67.88
N GLY A 621 -3.11 -14.54 66.93
CA GLY A 621 -3.35 -15.51 65.86
C GLY A 621 -4.53 -15.10 64.99
N SER A 622 -5.52 -15.98 64.83
CA SER A 622 -6.72 -15.75 64.01
C SER A 622 -7.85 -15.00 64.72
N GLY A 623 -7.67 -14.61 65.99
CA GLY A 623 -8.69 -13.91 66.77
C GLY A 623 -8.56 -14.10 68.28
N GLY A 624 -8.86 -15.30 68.78
CA GLY A 624 -9.00 -15.59 70.21
C GLY A 624 -7.76 -16.18 70.89
N SER A 625 -6.66 -16.44 70.17
CA SER A 625 -5.47 -16.98 70.84
C SER A 625 -4.77 -15.92 71.70
N THR A 626 -3.96 -16.33 72.67
CA THR A 626 -3.07 -15.42 73.42
C THR A 626 -1.78 -16.14 73.76
N CYS A 627 -0.71 -15.82 73.04
CA CYS A 627 0.61 -16.41 73.25
C CYS A 627 1.22 -16.03 74.61
N ASN A 628 2.18 -16.85 75.06
CA ASN A 628 2.94 -16.61 76.29
C ASN A 628 3.71 -15.27 76.25
N MET A 629 4.00 -14.70 77.41
CA MET A 629 4.92 -13.56 77.51
C MET A 629 6.37 -14.02 77.35
N HIS A 630 7.24 -13.16 76.81
CA HIS A 630 8.69 -13.42 76.81
C HIS A 630 9.21 -13.44 78.25
N LYS A 631 9.79 -14.56 78.68
CA LYS A 631 10.33 -14.71 80.05
C LYS A 631 11.66 -13.97 80.27
N ASP A 632 12.37 -13.57 79.21
CA ASP A 632 13.77 -13.11 79.27
C ASP A 632 14.09 -11.83 78.46
N ASN A 633 13.12 -10.94 78.16
CA ASN A 633 13.42 -9.65 77.50
C ASN A 633 13.56 -8.49 78.52
N PRO A 634 14.77 -8.14 78.99
CA PRO A 634 14.98 -7.09 79.99
C PRO A 634 14.61 -5.67 79.50
N LEU A 635 14.35 -5.47 78.20
CA LEU A 635 14.02 -4.15 77.62
C LEU A 635 12.51 -3.91 77.49
N ASN A 636 11.67 -4.94 77.50
CA ASN A 636 10.20 -4.78 77.46
C ASN A 636 9.48 -5.99 78.09
N PRO A 637 9.22 -5.98 79.41
CA PRO A 637 8.61 -7.10 80.15
C PRO A 637 7.19 -7.46 79.70
N SER A 638 6.57 -6.64 78.85
CA SER A 638 5.18 -6.76 78.40
C SER A 638 5.03 -7.43 77.03
N GLN A 639 6.14 -7.76 76.36
CA GLN A 639 6.11 -8.30 74.99
C GLN A 639 5.67 -9.78 74.99
N ARG A 640 4.70 -10.10 74.13
CA ARG A 640 4.21 -11.47 73.91
C ARG A 640 4.89 -12.13 72.72
N GLN A 641 4.99 -13.45 72.77
CA GLN A 641 5.40 -14.28 71.63
C GLN A 641 4.35 -14.19 70.51
N GLU A 642 4.72 -14.54 69.28
CA GLU A 642 3.80 -14.42 68.13
C GLU A 642 3.68 -15.74 67.34
N ARG A 643 2.43 -16.16 67.11
CA ARG A 643 2.12 -17.33 66.28
C ARG A 643 2.26 -16.94 64.82
N LYS A 644 2.85 -17.82 64.02
CA LYS A 644 3.13 -17.59 62.59
C LYS A 644 2.04 -18.18 61.71
N PHE A 645 1.56 -17.42 60.73
CA PHE A 645 0.66 -17.89 59.68
C PHE A 645 1.47 -18.16 58.42
N CYS A 646 1.62 -19.45 58.12
CA CYS A 646 2.50 -19.97 57.09
C CYS A 646 1.68 -20.51 55.93
N CYS A 647 1.98 -20.10 54.70
CA CYS A 647 1.24 -20.47 53.50
C CYS A 647 2.16 -20.93 52.36
N ASP A 648 1.61 -21.74 51.46
CA ASP A 648 2.19 -22.03 50.16
C ASP A 648 1.82 -20.90 49.19
N THR A 649 2.84 -20.23 48.64
CA THR A 649 2.68 -19.14 47.67
C THR A 649 3.35 -19.45 46.34
N SER A 650 3.70 -20.71 46.10
CA SER A 650 4.35 -21.16 44.86
C SER A 650 3.48 -20.99 43.62
N ASN A 651 2.15 -21.01 43.78
CA ASN A 651 1.19 -20.75 42.71
C ASN A 651 0.52 -19.38 42.88
N GLU A 652 0.91 -18.42 42.05
CA GLU A 652 0.39 -17.05 42.06
C GLU A 652 -1.12 -16.95 41.73
N LYS A 653 -1.69 -17.96 41.05
CA LYS A 653 -3.12 -18.06 40.76
C LYS A 653 -3.93 -18.77 41.85
N SER A 654 -3.31 -19.20 42.96
CA SER A 654 -4.02 -19.83 44.10
C SER A 654 -3.31 -19.58 45.43
N SER A 655 -3.11 -18.30 45.78
CA SER A 655 -2.46 -17.89 47.02
C SER A 655 -3.05 -16.61 47.62
N PHE A 656 -2.77 -16.36 48.90
CA PHE A 656 -2.99 -15.06 49.52
C PHE A 656 -1.83 -14.12 49.17
N GLY A 657 -2.15 -12.97 48.58
CA GLY A 657 -1.19 -11.95 48.21
C GLY A 657 -1.38 -10.67 49.03
N ASP A 658 -0.34 -9.82 49.01
CA ASP A 658 -0.43 -8.42 49.47
C ASP A 658 -1.03 -8.25 50.88
N CYS A 659 -0.49 -8.97 51.87
CA CYS A 659 -1.04 -8.96 53.22
C CYS A 659 -0.59 -7.74 54.02
N GLU A 660 -1.53 -6.91 54.48
CA GLU A 660 -1.27 -5.67 55.21
C GLU A 660 -2.00 -5.62 56.56
N TRP A 661 -1.50 -4.82 57.50
CA TRP A 661 -2.18 -4.59 58.79
C TRP A 661 -3.10 -3.38 58.67
N PHE A 662 -4.35 -3.52 59.10
CA PHE A 662 -5.35 -2.47 59.15
C PHE A 662 -5.79 -2.26 60.60
N ASP A 663 -5.65 -1.04 61.09
CA ASP A 663 -6.03 -0.61 62.43
C ASP A 663 -7.34 0.20 62.44
N GLY A 664 -7.72 0.80 61.30
CA GLY A 664 -9.02 1.41 61.07
C GLY A 664 -9.45 2.32 62.23
N LEU A 665 -8.73 3.42 62.44
CA LEU A 665 -9.05 4.37 63.52
C LEU A 665 -10.44 4.97 63.30
N GLY A 666 -11.34 4.80 64.27
CA GLY A 666 -12.71 5.29 64.19
C GLY A 666 -13.34 5.55 65.56
N PHE A 667 -14.55 6.13 65.56
CA PHE A 667 -15.33 6.33 66.78
C PHE A 667 -15.72 4.97 67.37
N GLY A 668 -15.08 4.61 68.48
CA GLY A 668 -15.41 3.40 69.24
C GLY A 668 -16.82 3.47 69.87
N PRO A 669 -17.30 2.35 70.44
CA PRO A 669 -18.57 2.33 71.18
C PRO A 669 -18.59 3.35 72.33
N SER A 670 -19.78 3.84 72.70
CA SER A 670 -19.99 4.93 73.67
C SER A 670 -19.10 4.81 74.92
N GLY A 671 -18.21 5.78 75.12
CA GLY A 671 -17.27 5.84 76.25
C GLY A 671 -15.81 5.45 75.94
N LYS A 672 -15.45 5.24 74.67
CA LYS A 672 -14.06 5.00 74.21
C LYS A 672 -13.49 6.19 73.43
N SER A 673 -12.16 6.31 73.40
CA SER A 673 -11.44 7.38 72.68
C SER A 673 -11.55 7.24 71.16
N ASP A 674 -11.35 8.35 70.44
CA ASP A 674 -11.24 8.40 68.95
C ASP A 674 -10.11 7.52 68.37
N SER A 675 -9.28 6.92 69.25
CA SER A 675 -8.17 6.03 68.93
C SER A 675 -8.55 4.53 68.88
N PHE A 676 -9.84 4.17 68.93
CA PHE A 676 -10.28 2.77 68.95
C PHE A 676 -9.95 2.04 67.64
N CYS A 677 -9.38 0.83 67.74
CA CYS A 677 -9.00 0.04 66.56
C CYS A 677 -10.16 -0.82 66.04
N LEU A 678 -10.58 -0.61 64.79
CA LEU A 678 -11.61 -1.43 64.15
C LEU A 678 -10.97 -2.72 63.60
N SER A 679 -11.50 -3.87 64.01
CA SER A 679 -11.04 -5.22 63.62
C SER A 679 -11.40 -5.63 62.19
N GLY A 680 -11.73 -4.67 61.34
CA GLY A 680 -12.23 -4.89 59.99
C GLY A 680 -11.15 -4.95 58.91
N CYS A 681 -11.53 -5.49 57.75
CA CYS A 681 -10.75 -5.45 56.51
C CYS A 681 -11.55 -4.72 55.42
N PRO A 682 -10.86 -4.11 54.44
CA PRO A 682 -11.50 -3.69 53.19
C PRO A 682 -12.24 -4.85 52.50
N ASN A 683 -13.29 -4.53 51.74
CA ASN A 683 -14.21 -5.52 51.18
C ASN A 683 -13.55 -6.53 50.23
N GLU A 684 -12.50 -6.15 49.53
CA GLU A 684 -11.76 -7.01 48.61
C GLU A 684 -10.72 -7.93 49.28
N ARG A 685 -10.51 -7.77 50.60
CA ARG A 685 -9.51 -8.49 51.38
C ARG A 685 -10.15 -9.44 52.40
N ILE A 686 -9.37 -10.43 52.82
CA ILE A 686 -9.75 -11.43 53.80
C ILE A 686 -8.91 -11.26 55.05
N ARG A 687 -9.59 -11.15 56.19
CA ARG A 687 -8.97 -11.18 57.51
C ARG A 687 -8.36 -12.55 57.76
N VAL A 688 -7.05 -12.60 57.88
CA VAL A 688 -6.33 -13.84 58.21
C VAL A 688 -5.85 -13.85 59.66
N SER A 689 -5.63 -12.69 60.28
CA SER A 689 -5.11 -12.56 61.66
C SER A 689 -5.63 -11.31 62.36
N MET A 690 -5.58 -11.29 63.70
CA MET A 690 -5.96 -10.17 64.56
C MET A 690 -4.92 -9.96 65.66
N GLU A 691 -4.65 -8.71 66.05
CA GLU A 691 -3.74 -8.36 67.14
C GLU A 691 -4.42 -7.39 68.13
N HIS A 692 -4.69 -7.89 69.35
CA HIS A 692 -5.30 -7.14 70.46
C HIS A 692 -4.25 -6.43 71.30
N ASN A 693 -3.03 -6.98 71.37
CA ASN A 693 -1.98 -6.52 72.28
C ASN A 693 -0.97 -5.57 71.62
N SER A 694 -1.29 -4.98 70.47
CA SER A 694 -0.44 -3.94 69.89
C SER A 694 -0.42 -2.71 70.77
N GLU A 695 0.71 -1.99 70.81
CA GLU A 695 0.84 -0.76 71.62
C GLU A 695 -0.24 0.26 71.31
N ASP A 696 -0.66 0.34 70.04
CA ASP A 696 -1.67 1.27 69.53
C ASP A 696 -3.10 0.89 69.97
N CYS A 697 -3.46 -0.41 69.93
CA CYS A 697 -4.84 -0.87 70.18
C CYS A 697 -5.08 -1.29 71.64
N TYR A 698 -4.04 -1.69 72.37
CA TYR A 698 -4.15 -2.20 73.74
C TYR A 698 -4.71 -1.17 74.71
N LYS A 699 -4.32 0.12 74.56
CA LYS A 699 -4.78 1.22 75.43
C LYS A 699 -6.15 1.77 75.02
N ALA A 700 -6.43 1.83 73.73
CA ALA A 700 -7.67 2.40 73.19
C ALA A 700 -8.85 1.41 73.18
N GLY A 701 -8.57 0.10 73.16
CA GLY A 701 -9.53 -0.96 72.92
C GLY A 701 -9.69 -1.28 71.43
N GLY A 702 -10.23 -2.46 71.12
CA GLY A 702 -10.34 -2.96 69.75
C GLY A 702 -9.21 -3.90 69.37
N SER A 703 -8.99 -4.10 68.08
CA SER A 703 -7.88 -4.91 67.55
C SER A 703 -7.58 -4.52 66.10
N LYS A 704 -6.31 -4.53 65.70
CA LYS A 704 -5.95 -4.43 64.29
C LYS A 704 -6.03 -5.80 63.62
N SER A 705 -6.32 -5.83 62.32
CA SER A 705 -6.49 -7.04 61.52
C SER A 705 -5.44 -7.13 60.42
N LYS A 706 -4.87 -8.31 60.19
CA LYS A 706 -4.06 -8.59 59.01
C LYS A 706 -4.99 -9.04 57.88
N CYS A 707 -5.00 -8.29 56.78
CA CYS A 707 -5.90 -8.48 55.66
C CYS A 707 -5.11 -8.80 54.38
N CYS A 708 -5.43 -9.91 53.73
CA CYS A 708 -4.76 -10.38 52.51
C CYS A 708 -5.71 -10.33 51.30
N LEU A 709 -5.18 -10.10 50.09
CA LEU A 709 -5.93 -10.25 48.84
C LEU A 709 -6.01 -11.73 48.44
N PRO A 710 -7.23 -12.29 48.28
CA PRO A 710 -7.39 -13.65 47.77
C PRO A 710 -7.16 -13.68 46.25
N ARG A 711 -6.14 -14.44 45.79
CA ARG A 711 -5.87 -14.66 44.36
C ARG A 711 -6.14 -16.13 44.02
N TYR A 712 -7.36 -16.42 43.59
CA TYR A 712 -7.72 -17.74 43.06
C TYR A 712 -8.46 -17.60 41.72
N PHE A 713 -7.92 -18.18 40.65
CA PHE A 713 -8.49 -18.05 39.30
C PHE A 713 -8.58 -19.41 38.59
N ASP A 714 -9.67 -19.65 37.87
CA ASP A 714 -9.79 -20.72 36.86
C ASP A 714 -9.59 -20.11 35.47
N THR A 715 -8.81 -20.76 34.60
CA THR A 715 -8.64 -20.31 33.21
C THR A 715 -9.67 -21.03 32.32
N ILE A 716 -10.54 -20.29 31.63
CA ILE A 716 -11.51 -20.84 30.67
C ILE A 716 -11.22 -20.40 29.25
N GLU A 717 -11.52 -21.27 28.29
CA GLU A 717 -11.35 -21.04 26.87
C GLU A 717 -12.60 -20.38 26.27
N VAL A 718 -12.44 -19.26 25.55
CA VAL A 718 -13.54 -18.50 24.94
C VAL A 718 -13.25 -18.30 23.45
N GLU A 719 -14.21 -18.66 22.59
CA GLU A 719 -14.04 -18.52 21.15
C GLU A 719 -14.01 -17.05 20.70
N ASN A 720 -13.16 -16.75 19.72
CA ASN A 720 -13.00 -15.42 19.19
C ASN A 720 -14.31 -14.91 18.54
N PRO A 721 -14.87 -13.77 18.98
CA PRO A 721 -16.12 -13.23 18.43
C PRO A 721 -16.09 -12.95 16.91
N LYS A 722 -14.90 -12.80 16.31
CA LYS A 722 -14.74 -12.65 14.85
C LYS A 722 -15.27 -13.88 14.10
N LEU A 723 -15.13 -15.08 14.66
CA LEU A 723 -15.59 -16.34 14.04
C LEU A 723 -17.11 -16.38 13.93
N ASP A 724 -17.84 -15.91 14.94
CA ASP A 724 -19.30 -15.78 14.89
C ASP A 724 -19.75 -14.75 13.84
N GLY A 725 -19.05 -13.62 13.75
CA GLY A 725 -19.29 -12.64 12.69
C GLY A 725 -19.20 -13.27 11.29
N TYR A 726 -18.18 -14.08 11.03
CA TYR A 726 -18.03 -14.78 9.75
C TYR A 726 -19.12 -15.82 9.50
N ARG A 727 -19.56 -16.56 10.53
CA ARG A 727 -20.66 -17.53 10.42
C ARG A 727 -21.96 -16.83 10.02
N ASP A 728 -22.27 -15.70 10.65
CA ASP A 728 -23.49 -14.94 10.37
C ASP A 728 -23.44 -14.24 9.01
N ASP A 729 -22.28 -13.73 8.59
CA ASP A 729 -22.08 -13.14 7.27
C ASP A 729 -22.27 -14.17 6.14
N LEU A 730 -21.65 -15.35 6.28
CA LEU A 730 -21.81 -16.43 5.31
C LEU A 730 -23.25 -16.93 5.25
N ARG A 731 -23.93 -17.10 6.40
CA ARG A 731 -25.33 -17.52 6.43
C ARG A 731 -26.21 -16.56 5.63
N ARG A 732 -26.07 -15.25 5.87
CA ARG A 732 -26.79 -14.21 5.13
C ARG A 732 -26.43 -14.18 3.65
N TYR A 733 -25.18 -14.39 3.30
CA TYR A 733 -24.74 -14.48 1.91
C TYR A 733 -25.38 -15.68 1.19
N MET A 734 -25.46 -16.85 1.84
CA MET A 734 -26.00 -18.07 1.24
C MET A 734 -27.51 -18.02 0.95
N GLU A 735 -28.26 -17.11 1.57
CA GLU A 735 -29.68 -16.86 1.28
C GLU A 735 -29.90 -16.24 -0.11
N ASP A 736 -29.01 -15.34 -0.53
CA ASP A 736 -29.01 -14.71 -1.86
C ASP A 736 -27.55 -14.46 -2.29
N PRO A 737 -26.89 -15.45 -2.93
CA PRO A 737 -25.46 -15.41 -3.25
C PRO A 737 -25.19 -14.52 -4.47
N LYS A 738 -25.65 -13.27 -4.41
CA LYS A 738 -25.49 -12.24 -5.42
C LYS A 738 -24.69 -11.09 -4.85
N CYS A 739 -23.77 -10.57 -5.64
CA CYS A 739 -23.01 -9.37 -5.31
C CYS A 739 -23.54 -8.16 -6.08
N ALA A 740 -23.18 -6.95 -5.66
CA ALA A 740 -23.33 -5.77 -6.50
C ALA A 740 -22.10 -5.70 -7.44
N ASN A 741 -22.34 -5.58 -8.75
CA ASN A 741 -21.27 -5.47 -9.72
C ASN A 741 -20.47 -4.16 -9.50
N PRO A 742 -19.13 -4.20 -9.34
CA PRO A 742 -18.29 -3.04 -9.02
C PRO A 742 -18.18 -2.03 -10.15
N GLY A 743 -18.77 -2.30 -11.32
CA GLY A 743 -18.82 -1.38 -12.46
C GLY A 743 -19.54 -0.04 -12.22
N SER A 744 -20.02 0.24 -11.01
CA SER A 744 -20.72 1.48 -10.67
C SER A 744 -20.39 2.11 -9.30
N GLU A 745 -19.39 1.64 -8.54
CA GLU A 745 -19.04 2.31 -7.27
C GLU A 745 -18.06 3.47 -7.45
N VAL A 746 -18.61 4.60 -7.91
CA VAL A 746 -18.19 5.94 -7.49
C VAL A 746 -18.92 6.24 -6.16
N GLY A 747 -18.21 6.47 -5.05
CA GLY A 747 -18.84 7.02 -3.83
C GLY A 747 -18.30 6.64 -2.44
N LEU A 748 -17.00 6.83 -2.18
CA LEU A 748 -16.43 7.67 -1.09
C LEU A 748 -16.96 7.72 0.37
N SER A 749 -18.06 7.10 0.83
CA SER A 749 -18.60 7.42 2.18
C SER A 749 -18.84 6.29 3.19
N PHE A 750 -18.49 5.02 2.92
CA PHE A 750 -18.98 3.92 3.80
C PHE A 750 -17.94 3.01 4.46
N ILE A 751 -16.63 3.29 4.40
CA ILE A 751 -15.58 2.42 5.00
C ILE A 751 -15.07 2.90 6.38
N LEU A 752 -15.68 3.92 6.99
CA LEU A 752 -15.25 4.42 8.32
C LEU A 752 -16.21 4.14 9.48
N SER A 753 -17.21 3.25 9.33
CA SER A 753 -18.09 2.89 10.45
C SER A 753 -17.89 1.45 10.91
N LEU A 754 -16.78 1.24 11.62
CA LEU A 754 -16.61 0.13 12.57
C LEU A 754 -16.48 0.64 14.02
N THR A 755 -16.70 1.93 14.25
CA THR A 755 -17.00 2.45 15.59
C THR A 755 -18.51 2.65 15.69
N HIS A 756 -19.13 1.95 16.63
CA HIS A 756 -20.48 2.20 17.11
C HIS A 756 -20.69 3.71 17.29
N GLU A 757 -21.60 4.32 16.54
CA GLU A 757 -22.40 5.44 17.04
C GLU A 757 -23.62 5.73 16.16
N ASN A 758 -24.66 6.24 16.84
CA ASN A 758 -26.04 6.32 16.41
C ASN A 758 -26.33 7.60 15.59
N LYS A 759 -27.28 7.44 14.65
CA LYS A 759 -28.26 8.43 14.15
C LYS A 759 -27.87 9.50 13.10
N THR A 760 -28.57 9.30 11.96
CA THR A 760 -29.37 10.26 11.16
C THR A 760 -28.70 11.47 10.53
N THR A 761 -28.56 11.43 9.20
CA THR A 761 -28.92 12.58 8.36
C THR A 761 -29.28 12.15 6.93
N THR A 762 -30.36 12.74 6.42
CA THR A 762 -30.99 12.50 5.13
C THR A 762 -30.35 13.32 4.01
N GLN A 763 -29.94 12.67 2.91
CA GLN A 763 -29.93 13.30 1.58
C GLN A 763 -30.19 12.27 0.48
N ARG A 764 -31.15 12.60 -0.39
CA ARG A 764 -31.68 11.78 -1.48
C ARG A 764 -30.76 11.85 -2.71
N SER A 765 -30.05 10.77 -2.98
CA SER A 765 -29.80 10.26 -4.34
C SER A 765 -29.90 8.75 -4.25
N LEU A 766 -30.73 8.13 -5.10
CA LEU A 766 -30.97 6.69 -5.12
C LEU A 766 -29.69 5.93 -5.50
N ALA A 767 -28.80 5.73 -4.54
CA ALA A 767 -27.76 4.72 -4.60
C ALA A 767 -28.47 3.36 -4.56
N ARG A 768 -28.24 2.55 -5.59
CA ARG A 768 -28.69 1.15 -5.65
C ARG A 768 -28.18 0.46 -4.39
N ARG A 769 -29.09 -0.02 -3.53
CA ARG A 769 -28.76 -0.68 -2.25
C ARG A 769 -27.78 -1.83 -2.50
N VAL A 770 -26.78 -1.95 -1.61
CA VAL A 770 -25.93 -3.14 -1.47
C VAL A 770 -26.84 -4.37 -1.47
N THR A 771 -26.69 -5.26 -2.44
CA THR A 771 -27.67 -6.31 -2.72
C THR A 771 -27.63 -7.48 -1.74
N ASN A 772 -26.58 -7.65 -0.93
CA ASN A 772 -26.59 -8.54 0.24
C ASN A 772 -25.55 -8.08 1.29
N PRO A 773 -25.92 -7.78 2.55
CA PRO A 773 -24.96 -7.37 3.58
C PRO A 773 -23.93 -8.45 3.95
N GLY A 774 -24.21 -9.74 3.71
CA GLY A 774 -23.28 -10.85 3.97
C GLY A 774 -22.16 -11.00 2.94
N ALA A 775 -22.31 -10.47 1.73
CA ALA A 775 -21.33 -10.64 0.65
C ALA A 775 -19.94 -10.09 1.01
N LYS A 776 -19.87 -8.93 1.67
CA LYS A 776 -18.60 -8.32 2.12
C LYS A 776 -17.87 -9.16 3.17
N GLY A 777 -18.62 -9.79 4.06
CA GLY A 777 -18.06 -10.69 5.08
C GLY A 777 -17.51 -11.97 4.44
N ALA A 778 -18.25 -12.54 3.48
CA ALA A 778 -17.79 -13.69 2.70
C ALA A 778 -16.54 -13.39 1.87
N GLU A 779 -16.46 -12.23 1.21
CA GLU A 779 -15.26 -11.76 0.51
C GLU A 779 -14.06 -11.62 1.47
N SER A 780 -14.29 -10.99 2.63
CA SER A 780 -13.22 -10.77 3.63
C SER A 780 -12.66 -12.09 4.16
N LEU A 781 -13.54 -13.05 4.46
CA LEU A 781 -13.16 -14.38 4.91
C LEU A 781 -12.36 -15.13 3.84
N LEU A 782 -12.89 -15.19 2.61
CA LEU A 782 -12.22 -15.89 1.52
C LEU A 782 -10.87 -15.26 1.20
N LEU A 783 -10.78 -13.92 1.19
CA LEU A 783 -9.53 -13.21 0.98
C LEU A 783 -8.49 -13.57 2.04
N ALA A 784 -8.87 -13.61 3.31
CA ALA A 784 -7.98 -14.04 4.39
C ALA A 784 -7.49 -15.48 4.18
N LEU A 785 -8.38 -16.38 3.76
CA LEU A 785 -8.05 -17.79 3.50
C LEU A 785 -7.15 -17.98 2.27
N ILE A 786 -7.39 -17.26 1.18
CA ILE A 786 -6.57 -17.33 -0.05
C ILE A 786 -5.18 -16.75 0.19
N THR A 787 -5.10 -15.61 0.87
CA THR A 787 -3.84 -14.91 1.17
C THR A 787 -3.11 -15.44 2.42
N LYS A 788 -3.72 -16.41 3.13
CA LYS A 788 -3.23 -16.93 4.42
C LYS A 788 -2.98 -15.81 5.44
N ALA A 789 -3.91 -14.86 5.54
CA ALA A 789 -3.83 -13.75 6.47
C ALA A 789 -4.50 -14.11 7.82
N GLY A 790 -3.74 -14.73 8.73
CA GLY A 790 -4.19 -15.08 10.09
C GLY A 790 -3.20 -16.04 10.78
N THR A 791 -3.41 -16.32 12.07
CA THR A 791 -2.72 -17.43 12.76
C THR A 791 -3.12 -18.77 12.13
N GLU A 792 -2.29 -19.80 12.29
CA GLU A 792 -2.63 -21.14 11.81
C GLU A 792 -3.93 -21.66 12.47
N SER A 793 -4.11 -21.36 13.76
CA SER A 793 -5.32 -21.63 14.55
C SER A 793 -6.57 -20.96 13.96
N MET A 794 -6.54 -19.64 13.78
CA MET A 794 -7.64 -18.86 13.21
C MET A 794 -7.96 -19.27 11.77
N LEU A 795 -6.94 -19.47 10.92
CA LEU A 795 -7.13 -19.91 9.54
C LEU A 795 -7.76 -21.32 9.49
N GLY A 796 -7.45 -22.18 10.45
CA GLY A 796 -8.08 -23.49 10.61
C GLY A 796 -9.58 -23.39 10.83
N GLU A 797 -10.03 -22.56 11.78
CA GLU A 797 -11.45 -22.36 12.06
C GLU A 797 -12.18 -21.61 10.94
N MET A 798 -11.58 -20.54 10.41
CA MET A 798 -12.10 -19.83 9.23
C MET A 798 -12.30 -20.79 8.05
N GLN A 799 -11.37 -21.72 7.84
CA GLN A 799 -11.46 -22.72 6.78
C GLN A 799 -12.63 -23.68 7.01
N ARG A 800 -12.88 -24.11 8.26
CA ARG A 800 -14.06 -24.92 8.59
C ARG A 800 -15.34 -24.14 8.31
N ILE A 801 -15.46 -22.92 8.83
CA ILE A 801 -16.61 -22.04 8.60
C ILE A 801 -16.90 -21.88 7.10
N TRP A 802 -15.87 -21.62 6.29
CA TRP A 802 -16.00 -21.55 4.83
C TRP A 802 -16.49 -22.86 4.22
N ASN A 803 -15.82 -23.97 4.53
CA ASN A 803 -16.11 -25.28 3.93
C ASN A 803 -17.50 -25.82 4.32
N ASP A 804 -17.97 -25.53 5.52
CA ASP A 804 -19.27 -26.00 6.01
C ASP A 804 -20.43 -25.23 5.37
N ASN A 805 -20.25 -23.92 5.11
CA ASN A 805 -21.27 -23.09 4.48
C ASN A 805 -21.20 -23.15 2.96
N MET A 806 -20.06 -22.77 2.37
CA MET A 806 -19.89 -22.72 0.92
C MET A 806 -19.72 -24.10 0.31
N GLY A 807 -18.88 -24.95 0.93
CA GLY A 807 -18.51 -26.25 0.38
C GLY A 807 -19.64 -27.26 0.32
N THR A 808 -20.72 -27.07 1.07
CA THR A 808 -21.92 -27.92 1.03
C THR A 808 -22.67 -27.75 -0.30
N LYS A 809 -22.82 -26.50 -0.77
CA LYS A 809 -23.49 -26.19 -2.05
C LYS A 809 -22.53 -26.15 -3.23
N TYR A 810 -21.27 -25.73 -2.99
CA TYR A 810 -20.23 -25.53 -3.98
C TYR A 810 -18.99 -26.38 -3.65
N PRO A 811 -19.04 -27.71 -3.87
CA PRO A 811 -18.01 -28.64 -3.39
C PRO A 811 -16.61 -28.41 -4.00
N LYS A 812 -16.51 -27.79 -5.18
CA LYS A 812 -15.23 -27.46 -5.83
C LYS A 812 -14.61 -26.16 -5.30
N LEU A 813 -15.35 -25.38 -4.51
CA LEU A 813 -14.86 -24.19 -3.82
C LEU A 813 -14.38 -24.47 -2.39
N LYS A 814 -14.21 -25.75 -2.01
CA LYS A 814 -13.62 -26.13 -0.73
C LYS A 814 -12.11 -25.87 -0.69
N LEU A 815 -11.64 -25.44 0.47
CA LEU A 815 -10.21 -25.36 0.78
C LEU A 815 -9.68 -26.72 1.28
N PRO A 816 -8.41 -27.06 0.97
CA PRO A 816 -7.41 -26.21 0.31
C PRO A 816 -7.51 -26.15 -1.23
N GLY A 817 -8.28 -27.03 -1.88
CA GLY A 817 -8.31 -27.16 -3.34
C GLY A 817 -8.63 -25.86 -4.11
N LEU A 818 -9.54 -25.03 -3.59
CA LEU A 818 -9.82 -23.71 -4.16
C LEU A 818 -8.59 -22.81 -4.21
N ARG A 819 -7.74 -22.85 -3.16
CA ARG A 819 -6.53 -22.01 -3.08
C ARG A 819 -5.53 -22.39 -4.16
N ASP A 820 -5.34 -23.68 -4.39
CA ASP A 820 -4.41 -24.18 -5.41
C ASP A 820 -4.93 -23.87 -6.81
N PHE A 821 -6.25 -24.04 -7.04
CA PHE A 821 -6.90 -23.63 -8.28
C PHE A 821 -6.70 -22.13 -8.55
N VAL A 822 -7.01 -21.27 -7.57
CA VAL A 822 -6.91 -19.81 -7.70
C VAL A 822 -5.48 -19.36 -8.00
N LYS A 823 -4.48 -19.92 -7.30
CA LYS A 823 -3.07 -19.58 -7.54
C LYS A 823 -2.57 -19.99 -8.93
N GLY A 824 -3.18 -21.00 -9.55
CA GLY A 824 -2.88 -21.41 -10.92
C GLY A 824 -3.51 -20.55 -12.02
N LEU A 825 -4.39 -19.60 -11.66
CA LEU A 825 -5.07 -18.75 -12.64
C LEU A 825 -4.16 -17.62 -13.12
N LYS A 826 -4.13 -17.39 -14.45
CA LYS A 826 -3.51 -16.21 -15.03
C LYS A 826 -4.09 -14.91 -14.45
N SER A 827 -5.41 -14.87 -14.25
CA SER A 827 -6.11 -13.73 -13.64
C SER A 827 -5.67 -13.42 -12.21
N TYR A 828 -5.20 -14.41 -11.45
CA TYR A 828 -4.67 -14.17 -10.10
C TYR A 828 -3.36 -13.39 -10.14
N ALA A 829 -2.48 -13.73 -11.08
CA ALA A 829 -1.21 -13.02 -11.28
C ALA A 829 -1.42 -11.60 -11.82
N THR A 830 -2.40 -11.41 -12.73
CA THR A 830 -2.63 -10.11 -13.40
C THR A 830 -3.59 -9.19 -12.65
N GLU A 831 -4.61 -9.71 -11.96
CA GLU A 831 -5.66 -8.91 -11.30
C GLU A 831 -5.58 -8.96 -9.77
N GLY A 832 -4.84 -9.94 -9.22
CA GLY A 832 -4.63 -10.10 -7.79
C GLY A 832 -5.77 -10.84 -7.05
N PRO A 833 -5.54 -11.16 -5.77
CA PRO A 833 -6.44 -11.98 -4.96
C PRO A 833 -7.81 -11.34 -4.72
N ILE A 834 -7.88 -10.01 -4.57
CA ILE A 834 -9.15 -9.33 -4.28
C ILE A 834 -10.13 -9.48 -5.43
N GLN A 835 -9.69 -9.24 -6.67
CA GLN A 835 -10.57 -9.33 -7.82
C GLN A 835 -11.06 -10.76 -8.04
N VAL A 836 -10.16 -11.74 -7.95
CA VAL A 836 -10.53 -13.16 -8.09
C VAL A 836 -11.49 -13.61 -6.99
N VAL A 837 -11.27 -13.18 -5.74
CA VAL A 837 -12.19 -13.47 -4.62
C VAL A 837 -13.57 -12.85 -4.86
N HIS A 838 -13.61 -11.60 -5.30
CA HIS A 838 -14.85 -10.93 -5.65
C HIS A 838 -15.59 -11.66 -6.77
N ASP A 839 -14.90 -12.05 -7.85
CA ASP A 839 -15.51 -12.79 -8.95
C ASP A 839 -16.10 -14.13 -8.48
N ILE A 840 -15.41 -14.85 -7.58
CA ILE A 840 -15.90 -16.10 -6.95
C ILE A 840 -17.18 -15.87 -6.13
N ILE A 841 -17.21 -14.81 -5.32
CA ILE A 841 -18.38 -14.47 -4.49
C ILE A 841 -19.55 -13.95 -5.35
N CYS A 842 -19.26 -13.34 -6.50
CA CYS A 842 -20.29 -12.82 -7.40
C CYS A 842 -20.96 -13.88 -8.27
N SER A 843 -20.26 -14.98 -8.57
CA SER A 843 -20.75 -16.02 -9.47
C SER A 843 -20.31 -17.42 -9.00
N PRO A 844 -20.69 -17.83 -7.78
CA PRO A 844 -20.16 -19.03 -7.15
C PRO A 844 -20.49 -20.31 -7.91
N SER A 845 -21.62 -20.39 -8.62
CA SER A 845 -21.97 -21.58 -9.41
C SER A 845 -21.08 -21.70 -10.63
N HIS A 846 -20.82 -20.58 -11.34
CA HIS A 846 -19.85 -20.52 -12.43
C HIS A 846 -18.45 -20.94 -11.98
N TRP A 847 -17.94 -20.34 -10.90
CA TRP A 847 -16.59 -20.65 -10.40
C TRP A 847 -16.45 -22.08 -9.86
N ASN A 848 -17.49 -22.63 -9.24
CA ASN A 848 -17.53 -24.02 -8.84
C ASN A 848 -17.43 -24.96 -10.05
N ALA A 849 -18.13 -24.65 -11.14
CA ALA A 849 -18.08 -25.43 -12.38
C ALA A 849 -16.74 -25.27 -13.12
N LEU A 850 -16.16 -24.07 -13.12
CA LEU A 850 -14.84 -23.82 -13.72
C LEU A 850 -13.73 -24.57 -12.96
N ALA A 851 -13.73 -24.51 -11.63
CA ALA A 851 -12.82 -25.29 -10.79
C ALA A 851 -13.04 -26.82 -10.96
N GLY A 852 -14.27 -27.22 -11.27
CA GLY A 852 -14.65 -28.60 -11.60
C GLY A 852 -14.37 -29.03 -13.04
N LYS A 853 -14.02 -28.11 -13.95
CA LYS A 853 -13.93 -28.32 -15.41
C LYS A 853 -15.22 -28.83 -16.06
N THR A 854 -16.37 -28.38 -15.56
CA THR A 854 -17.71 -28.81 -16.02
C THR A 854 -18.58 -27.67 -16.56
N GLY A 855 -18.12 -26.41 -16.47
CA GLY A 855 -18.84 -25.22 -16.95
C GLY A 855 -18.42 -24.77 -18.36
N PRO A 856 -19.15 -23.82 -18.97
CA PRO A 856 -18.80 -23.28 -20.28
C PRO A 856 -17.47 -22.50 -20.24
N THR A 857 -16.63 -22.70 -21.25
CA THR A 857 -15.34 -22.00 -21.39
C THR A 857 -15.29 -21.23 -22.70
N CYS A 858 -15.04 -19.92 -22.66
CA CYS A 858 -15.04 -19.05 -23.84
C CYS A 858 -13.69 -19.00 -24.58
N GLU A 859 -12.88 -20.06 -24.46
CA GLU A 859 -11.51 -20.13 -25.00
C GLU A 859 -11.47 -20.36 -26.52
N GLU A 860 -12.48 -21.04 -27.07
CA GLU A 860 -12.52 -21.37 -28.51
C GLU A 860 -12.57 -20.10 -29.38
N SER A 861 -11.73 -20.08 -30.43
CA SER A 861 -11.63 -18.95 -31.35
C SER A 861 -12.86 -18.78 -32.24
N ARG A 862 -13.25 -17.53 -32.52
CA ARG A 862 -14.37 -17.16 -33.39
C ARG A 862 -14.24 -17.72 -34.82
N CYS A 863 -15.25 -18.47 -35.26
CA CYS A 863 -15.44 -18.92 -36.64
C CYS A 863 -15.72 -17.73 -37.58
N THR A 864 -14.86 -17.48 -38.58
CA THR A 864 -15.00 -16.32 -39.51
C THR A 864 -15.80 -16.62 -40.78
N THR A 865 -16.37 -17.81 -40.93
CA THR A 865 -17.16 -18.23 -42.11
C THR A 865 -18.58 -18.66 -41.73
N GLU A 866 -19.51 -18.59 -42.69
CA GLU A 866 -20.94 -18.88 -42.48
C GLU A 866 -21.23 -20.36 -42.19
N SER A 867 -20.42 -21.31 -42.68
CA SER A 867 -20.55 -22.73 -42.31
C SER A 867 -19.55 -23.10 -41.20
N CYS A 868 -20.06 -23.35 -39.99
CA CYS A 868 -19.30 -24.11 -38.99
C CYS A 868 -20.10 -25.37 -38.62
N GLU A 869 -20.24 -26.25 -39.61
CA GLU A 869 -20.52 -27.66 -39.40
C GLU A 869 -19.25 -28.42 -39.78
N ASP A 870 -18.31 -28.56 -38.84
CA ASP A 870 -17.63 -29.85 -38.58
C ASP A 870 -16.65 -29.70 -37.41
N ASN A 871 -16.99 -30.31 -36.27
CA ASN A 871 -16.08 -30.50 -35.15
C ASN A 871 -15.21 -31.74 -35.44
N SER A 872 -14.07 -31.56 -36.12
CA SER A 872 -12.93 -32.46 -35.91
C SER A 872 -11.61 -31.78 -36.23
N LYS A 873 -10.76 -31.64 -35.19
CA LYS A 873 -9.28 -31.71 -35.18
C LYS A 873 -8.52 -31.49 -36.51
N ARG A 874 -8.83 -30.44 -37.28
CA ARG A 874 -7.99 -29.96 -38.38
C ARG A 874 -7.57 -28.54 -38.06
N SER A 875 -6.44 -28.50 -37.39
CA SER A 875 -5.39 -27.51 -37.59
C SER A 875 -5.54 -26.75 -38.91
N VAL A 876 -5.52 -25.42 -38.84
CA VAL A 876 -5.15 -24.55 -39.97
C VAL A 876 -3.63 -24.70 -40.25
N ALA A 877 -3.13 -25.94 -40.26
CA ALA A 877 -1.75 -26.34 -40.58
C ALA A 877 -1.67 -27.02 -41.95
N ALA A 878 -2.73 -27.05 -42.75
CA ALA A 878 -2.75 -27.73 -44.05
C ALA A 878 -2.86 -26.77 -45.25
N ARG A 879 -1.96 -25.78 -45.31
CA ARG A 879 -1.38 -25.31 -46.58
C ARG A 879 0.12 -25.11 -46.37
N SER A 880 0.83 -26.22 -46.18
CA SER A 880 2.28 -26.25 -46.12
C SER A 880 2.88 -25.79 -47.45
N HIS A 881 3.84 -24.87 -47.36
CA HIS A 881 5.17 -25.02 -47.95
C HIS A 881 5.24 -25.74 -49.31
N LYS A 882 4.93 -25.03 -50.39
CA LYS A 882 5.68 -25.15 -51.64
C LYS A 882 5.86 -23.76 -52.23
N HIS A 883 7.10 -23.43 -52.57
CA HIS A 883 7.62 -22.13 -52.98
C HIS A 883 8.11 -21.22 -51.84
N ALA A 884 9.06 -21.74 -51.06
CA ALA A 884 10.28 -20.95 -50.84
C ALA A 884 10.92 -20.67 -52.20
N HIS A 885 11.50 -19.49 -52.36
CA HIS A 885 11.97 -18.84 -53.60
C HIS A 885 10.95 -17.89 -54.28
N ALA A 886 10.69 -16.76 -53.62
CA ALA A 886 10.76 -15.45 -54.26
C ALA A 886 10.83 -14.37 -53.17
N LEU A 887 11.86 -13.54 -53.27
CA LEU A 887 12.10 -12.34 -52.46
C LEU A 887 10.91 -11.35 -52.58
N VAL A 888 10.58 -10.71 -51.45
CA VAL A 888 9.82 -9.43 -51.31
C VAL A 888 8.27 -9.50 -51.34
N LYS A 889 7.68 -9.44 -50.13
CA LYS A 889 6.55 -8.62 -49.60
C LYS A 889 5.87 -9.39 -48.45
N ARG A 890 5.38 -8.75 -47.37
CA ARG A 890 4.08 -8.06 -47.40
C ARG A 890 3.86 -7.16 -46.19
N VAL A 891 4.33 -5.92 -46.32
CA VAL A 891 3.62 -4.77 -45.75
C VAL A 891 2.14 -4.87 -46.17
N GLY A 892 1.22 -4.60 -45.26
CA GLY A 892 -0.22 -4.54 -45.53
C GLY A 892 -0.50 -3.63 -46.73
N SER A 893 -1.26 -4.13 -47.71
CA SER A 893 -1.54 -3.39 -48.94
C SER A 893 -2.43 -2.17 -48.64
N SER A 894 -2.17 -1.06 -49.32
CA SER A 894 -3.05 0.10 -49.34
C SER A 894 -4.48 -0.33 -49.68
N ARG A 895 -5.47 0.20 -48.94
CA ARG A 895 -6.88 -0.09 -49.15
C ARG A 895 -7.61 1.16 -49.60
N ASP A 896 -8.45 1.02 -50.61
CA ASP A 896 -9.33 2.09 -51.06
C ASP A 896 -10.68 2.04 -50.33
N TYR A 897 -11.17 3.23 -49.99
CA TYR A 897 -12.49 3.46 -49.43
C TYR A 897 -13.25 4.43 -50.34
N HIS A 898 -14.55 4.19 -50.52
CA HIS A 898 -15.39 4.92 -51.49
C HIS A 898 -16.61 5.55 -50.81
N PRO A 899 -16.43 6.65 -50.03
CA PRO A 899 -17.56 7.38 -49.45
C PRO A 899 -18.54 7.86 -50.51
N VAL A 900 -19.83 7.58 -50.30
CA VAL A 900 -20.93 8.00 -51.19
C VAL A 900 -21.54 9.30 -50.66
N LEU A 901 -21.19 10.43 -51.28
CA LEU A 901 -21.64 11.75 -50.82
C LEU A 901 -23.10 12.01 -51.24
N THR A 902 -23.46 11.63 -52.47
CA THR A 902 -24.84 11.58 -52.99
C THR A 902 -24.96 10.44 -54.01
N SER A 903 -26.17 10.15 -54.49
CA SER A 903 -26.44 9.09 -55.48
C SER A 903 -25.61 9.19 -56.78
N SER A 904 -25.02 10.35 -57.08
CA SER A 904 -24.20 10.62 -58.27
C SER A 904 -22.74 11.04 -57.98
N HIS A 905 -22.31 11.13 -56.71
CA HIS A 905 -20.98 11.64 -56.34
C HIS A 905 -20.28 10.75 -55.32
N PHE A 906 -19.07 10.30 -55.66
CA PHE A 906 -18.20 9.48 -54.82
C PHE A 906 -16.78 10.06 -54.76
N VAL A 907 -16.09 9.80 -53.66
CA VAL A 907 -14.69 10.18 -53.43
C VAL A 907 -13.88 8.92 -53.17
N ARG A 908 -12.59 8.90 -53.53
CA ARG A 908 -11.67 7.82 -53.19
C ARG A 908 -10.73 8.26 -52.07
N LEU A 909 -10.67 7.49 -50.99
CA LEU A 909 -9.66 7.61 -49.95
C LEU A 909 -8.77 6.37 -50.02
N THR A 910 -7.45 6.54 -49.89
CA THR A 910 -6.51 5.42 -49.90
C THR A 910 -5.75 5.41 -48.58
N SER A 911 -5.80 4.30 -47.85
CA SER A 911 -4.97 4.12 -46.66
C SER A 911 -3.51 3.88 -47.04
N ALA A 912 -2.59 4.37 -46.22
CA ALA A 912 -1.19 4.05 -46.35
C ALA A 912 -0.92 2.56 -46.09
N GLN A 913 0.24 2.08 -46.54
CA GLN A 913 0.72 0.75 -46.20
C GLN A 913 1.21 0.73 -44.75
N TYR A 914 1.08 -0.41 -44.07
CA TYR A 914 1.49 -0.59 -42.67
C TYR A 914 2.06 -1.99 -42.41
N TYR A 915 2.88 -2.14 -41.38
CA TYR A 915 3.48 -3.42 -41.00
C TYR A 915 2.43 -4.38 -40.41
N GLN A 916 2.48 -5.65 -40.80
CA GLN A 916 1.76 -6.73 -40.13
C GLN A 916 2.57 -7.29 -38.97
N THR A 917 1.96 -8.08 -38.09
CA THR A 917 2.64 -8.67 -36.91
C THR A 917 3.98 -9.33 -37.26
N PRO A 918 4.09 -10.16 -38.33
CA PRO A 918 5.36 -10.79 -38.72
C PRO A 918 6.44 -9.84 -39.27
N ASP A 919 6.07 -8.61 -39.64
CA ASP A 919 7.01 -7.64 -40.23
C ASP A 919 7.80 -6.88 -39.14
N TYR A 920 7.37 -6.93 -37.88
CA TYR A 920 8.06 -6.28 -36.78
C TYR A 920 9.30 -7.08 -36.35
N ALA A 921 10.39 -6.37 -36.05
CA ALA A 921 11.59 -6.98 -35.48
C ALA A 921 11.26 -7.62 -34.11
N PRO A 922 11.94 -8.72 -33.71
CA PRO A 922 11.65 -9.40 -32.43
C PRO A 922 11.73 -8.52 -31.19
N ASN A 923 12.44 -7.40 -31.26
CA ASN A 923 12.59 -6.41 -30.19
C ASN A 923 11.72 -5.16 -30.38
N ALA A 924 10.81 -5.14 -31.36
CA ALA A 924 9.95 -4.01 -31.64
C ALA A 924 9.01 -3.73 -30.44
N PRO A 925 8.92 -2.48 -29.95
CA PRO A 925 8.12 -2.14 -28.77
C PRO A 925 6.65 -2.57 -28.86
N ILE A 926 6.07 -2.64 -30.05
CA ILE A 926 4.67 -3.06 -30.22
C ILE A 926 4.42 -4.55 -29.88
N LEU A 927 5.44 -5.41 -29.97
CA LEU A 927 5.34 -6.85 -29.62
C LEU A 927 5.28 -7.06 -28.10
N ASP A 928 5.70 -6.05 -27.36
CA ASP A 928 5.70 -6.01 -25.91
C ASP A 928 4.35 -5.53 -25.32
N GLU A 929 3.46 -5.06 -26.20
CA GLU A 929 2.25 -4.30 -25.89
C GLU A 929 0.98 -4.98 -26.44
N ALA A 930 0.97 -6.31 -26.56
CA ALA A 930 -0.19 -6.99 -27.12
C ALA A 930 -1.37 -6.97 -26.15
N VAL A 931 -2.55 -6.54 -26.59
CA VAL A 931 -3.77 -6.51 -25.76
C VAL A 931 -4.64 -7.73 -26.04
N ASP A 932 -5.01 -8.45 -24.98
CA ASP A 932 -5.92 -9.60 -25.02
C ASP A 932 -6.79 -9.63 -23.74
N PHE A 933 -7.76 -10.54 -23.68
CA PHE A 933 -8.53 -10.80 -22.48
C PHE A 933 -7.64 -11.36 -21.36
N VAL A 934 -7.91 -10.93 -20.13
CA VAL A 934 -7.19 -11.42 -18.94
C VAL A 934 -7.28 -12.95 -18.82
N ASN A 935 -8.47 -13.50 -19.03
CA ASN A 935 -8.70 -14.93 -19.05
C ASN A 935 -9.76 -15.29 -20.10
N ARG A 936 -9.32 -15.83 -21.24
CA ARG A 936 -10.23 -16.22 -22.32
C ARG A 936 -11.17 -17.36 -21.96
N GLY A 937 -10.79 -18.24 -21.02
CA GLY A 937 -11.65 -19.33 -20.56
C GLY A 937 -12.83 -18.83 -19.72
N ASP A 938 -12.71 -17.65 -19.11
CA ASP A 938 -13.69 -17.10 -18.17
C ASP A 938 -14.72 -16.23 -18.91
N CYS A 939 -15.84 -16.84 -19.29
CA CYS A 939 -16.91 -16.17 -20.05
C CYS A 939 -17.43 -14.84 -19.48
N PRO A 940 -17.70 -14.69 -18.16
CA PRO A 940 -18.16 -13.41 -17.60
C PRO A 940 -17.05 -12.33 -17.54
N ASN A 941 -15.77 -12.73 -17.65
CA ASN A 941 -14.65 -11.80 -17.60
C ASN A 941 -14.44 -11.12 -18.95
N THR A 942 -14.88 -9.86 -19.03
CA THR A 942 -14.73 -9.04 -20.24
C THR A 942 -13.46 -8.18 -20.19
N ARG A 943 -12.69 -8.24 -19.10
CA ARG A 943 -11.54 -7.36 -18.85
C ARG A 943 -10.39 -7.73 -19.77
N VAL A 944 -9.69 -6.70 -20.22
CA VAL A 944 -8.52 -6.81 -21.11
C VAL A 944 -7.29 -6.34 -20.38
N THR A 945 -6.16 -6.97 -20.68
CA THR A 945 -4.84 -6.61 -20.19
C THR A 945 -3.84 -6.71 -21.34
N HIS A 946 -2.66 -6.13 -21.15
CA HIS A 946 -1.56 -6.34 -22.06
C HIS A 946 -0.75 -7.58 -21.68
N PHE A 947 -0.04 -8.12 -22.65
CA PHE A 947 0.79 -9.31 -22.55
C PHE A 947 2.06 -9.14 -23.40
N VAL A 948 3.10 -9.88 -23.03
CA VAL A 948 4.30 -10.04 -23.85
C VAL A 948 4.13 -11.21 -24.79
N ILE A 949 4.57 -11.03 -26.02
CA ILE A 949 4.69 -12.12 -26.97
C ILE A 949 6.07 -12.74 -26.82
N ASP A 950 6.16 -13.87 -26.12
CA ASP A 950 7.40 -14.65 -26.04
C ASP A 950 7.58 -15.60 -27.25
N GLU A 951 6.51 -15.92 -28.00
CA GLU A 951 6.52 -16.73 -29.24
C GLU A 951 5.46 -16.25 -30.23
N TRP A 952 5.65 -16.49 -31.54
CA TRP A 952 4.75 -16.06 -32.61
C TRP A 952 3.32 -16.64 -32.46
N LEU A 953 2.44 -15.91 -31.79
CA LEU A 953 1.03 -16.26 -31.67
C LEU A 953 0.28 -15.83 -32.94
N THR A 954 -0.31 -16.80 -33.65
CA THR A 954 -1.11 -16.60 -34.87
C THR A 954 -2.44 -15.86 -34.65
N GLN A 955 -2.75 -15.49 -33.39
CA GLN A 955 -4.03 -14.89 -32.98
C GLN A 955 -3.98 -13.38 -32.73
N LEU A 956 -2.80 -12.75 -32.84
CA LEU A 956 -2.62 -11.31 -32.63
C LEU A 956 -2.47 -10.57 -33.97
N THR A 957 -3.20 -9.47 -34.14
CA THR A 957 -3.19 -8.67 -35.36
C THR A 957 -2.93 -7.21 -35.05
N VAL A 958 -2.13 -6.56 -35.89
CA VAL A 958 -1.98 -5.10 -35.89
C VAL A 958 -3.34 -4.46 -36.14
N GLU A 959 -3.76 -3.63 -35.20
CA GLU A 959 -5.06 -3.02 -35.11
C GLU A 959 -4.93 -1.49 -35.21
N HIS A 960 -5.85 -0.89 -35.95
CA HIS A 960 -6.02 0.56 -36.04
C HIS A 960 -7.10 0.99 -35.04
N PRO A 961 -6.81 1.70 -33.94
CA PRO A 961 -7.85 2.08 -32.98
C PRO A 961 -9.02 2.85 -33.62
N LEU A 962 -8.72 3.62 -34.66
CA LEU A 962 -9.70 4.26 -35.55
C LEU A 962 -9.45 3.79 -37.01
N ASP A 963 -10.44 3.13 -37.63
CA ASP A 963 -10.29 2.56 -38.99
C ASP A 963 -10.75 3.54 -40.09
N GLY A 964 -10.24 3.38 -41.32
CA GLY A 964 -10.65 4.16 -42.49
C GLY A 964 -12.15 4.12 -42.81
N ASN A 965 -12.86 3.05 -42.40
CA ASN A 965 -14.33 2.99 -42.49
C ASN A 965 -15.02 4.09 -41.67
N VAL A 966 -14.40 4.58 -40.60
CA VAL A 966 -14.92 5.69 -39.79
C VAL A 966 -14.78 7.00 -40.56
N MET A 967 -13.67 7.19 -41.28
CA MET A 967 -13.47 8.37 -42.13
C MET A 967 -14.45 8.41 -43.31
N MET A 968 -14.73 7.26 -43.92
CA MET A 968 -15.77 7.13 -44.94
C MET A 968 -17.13 7.60 -44.40
N GLN A 969 -17.52 7.08 -43.23
CA GLN A 969 -18.76 7.44 -42.54
C GLN A 969 -18.84 8.94 -42.18
N PHE A 970 -17.73 9.52 -41.71
CA PHE A 970 -17.65 10.96 -41.45
C PHE A 970 -17.95 11.79 -42.70
N MET A 971 -17.35 11.45 -43.84
CA MET A 971 -17.54 12.19 -45.09
C MET A 971 -18.98 12.13 -45.60
N GLU A 972 -19.61 10.96 -45.53
CA GLU A 972 -21.02 10.77 -45.90
C GLU A 972 -21.95 11.61 -45.03
N ASP A 973 -21.71 11.61 -43.72
CA ASP A 973 -22.51 12.35 -42.74
C ASP A 973 -22.31 13.87 -42.85
N ALA A 974 -21.06 14.31 -43.06
CA ALA A 974 -20.71 15.71 -43.28
C ALA A 974 -21.34 16.25 -44.57
N ALA A 975 -21.30 15.48 -45.65
CA ALA A 975 -21.95 15.82 -46.92
C ALA A 975 -23.48 15.82 -46.83
N ALA A 976 -24.05 15.00 -45.94
CA ALA A 976 -25.49 14.98 -45.65
C ALA A 976 -25.91 16.03 -44.61
N GLY A 977 -24.98 16.65 -43.89
CA GLY A 977 -25.27 17.62 -42.83
C GLY A 977 -25.97 17.00 -41.61
N ARG A 978 -25.66 15.73 -41.29
CA ARG A 978 -26.26 15.01 -40.15
C ARG A 978 -25.18 14.35 -39.30
N LEU A 979 -25.46 14.20 -38.02
CA LEU A 979 -24.66 13.38 -37.11
C LEU A 979 -24.99 11.89 -37.33
N ARG A 980 -24.09 11.00 -36.89
CA ARG A 980 -24.27 9.56 -37.05
C ARG A 980 -25.49 9.04 -36.27
N SER A 981 -25.80 9.66 -35.14
CA SER A 981 -27.03 9.42 -34.36
C SER A 981 -28.33 9.79 -35.08
N GLY A 982 -28.26 10.48 -36.22
CA GLY A 982 -29.40 10.91 -37.02
C GLY A 982 -29.81 12.38 -36.80
N THR A 983 -29.18 13.09 -35.86
CA THR A 983 -29.42 14.52 -35.64
C THR A 983 -29.02 15.35 -36.87
N VAL A 984 -29.95 16.11 -37.45
CA VAL A 984 -29.64 17.00 -38.59
C VAL A 984 -29.13 18.35 -38.07
N LEU A 985 -27.96 18.77 -38.54
CA LEU A 985 -27.37 20.07 -38.22
C LEU A 985 -27.63 21.04 -39.38
N GLN A 986 -28.82 21.65 -39.39
CA GLN A 986 -29.14 22.69 -40.37
C GLN A 986 -28.09 23.83 -40.28
N ASN A 987 -27.53 24.22 -41.43
CA ASN A 987 -26.45 25.21 -41.60
C ASN A 987 -25.00 24.75 -41.28
N ARG A 988 -24.73 23.45 -41.11
CA ARG A 988 -23.35 22.90 -40.98
C ARG A 988 -23.01 21.79 -41.97
N ARG A 989 -23.75 21.70 -43.08
CA ARG A 989 -23.47 20.76 -44.17
C ARG A 989 -22.15 21.15 -44.85
N VAL A 990 -21.25 20.19 -45.05
CA VAL A 990 -20.05 20.40 -45.85
C VAL A 990 -20.42 20.25 -47.32
N ALA A 991 -20.09 21.25 -48.14
CA ALA A 991 -20.46 21.28 -49.55
C ALA A 991 -19.81 20.12 -50.33
N ILE A 992 -20.51 19.58 -51.34
CA ILE A 992 -19.98 18.49 -52.18
C ILE A 992 -18.77 18.99 -53.01
N SER A 993 -18.81 20.26 -53.43
CA SER A 993 -17.73 20.97 -54.11
C SER A 993 -16.41 20.87 -53.35
N PHE A 994 -16.43 21.05 -52.02
CA PHE A 994 -15.26 20.89 -51.15
C PHE A 994 -14.64 19.50 -51.33
N PHE A 995 -15.41 18.43 -51.15
CA PHE A 995 -14.88 17.07 -51.18
C PHE A 995 -14.33 16.65 -52.56
N GLN A 996 -14.85 17.22 -53.65
CA GLN A 996 -14.35 16.97 -55.01
C GLN A 996 -13.03 17.70 -55.28
N GLN A 997 -12.96 18.98 -54.94
CA GLN A 997 -11.84 19.85 -55.30
C GLN A 997 -10.64 19.72 -54.35
N VAL A 998 -10.87 19.34 -53.10
CA VAL A 998 -9.78 19.17 -52.11
C VAL A 998 -8.85 17.98 -52.43
N GLN A 999 -9.23 17.13 -53.39
CA GLN A 999 -8.38 16.06 -53.92
C GLN A 999 -7.20 16.59 -54.77
N THR A 1000 -7.34 17.79 -55.34
CA THR A 1000 -6.33 18.41 -56.21
C THR A 1000 -5.70 19.66 -55.61
N LEU A 1001 -6.30 20.24 -54.56
CA LEU A 1001 -5.78 21.41 -53.86
C LEU A 1001 -4.57 21.03 -52.95
N PRO A 1002 -3.37 21.60 -53.16
CA PRO A 1002 -2.21 21.34 -52.31
C PRO A 1002 -2.34 22.05 -50.95
N MET A 1003 -1.89 21.38 -49.88
CA MET A 1003 -2.01 21.84 -48.49
C MET A 1003 -0.75 22.53 -47.93
N ILE A 1004 0.21 22.88 -48.80
CA ILE A 1004 1.49 23.50 -48.44
C ILE A 1004 1.57 24.94 -48.97
N PRO A 1005 2.28 25.88 -48.29
CA PRO A 1005 3.11 25.71 -47.08
C PRO A 1005 2.32 25.76 -45.75
N ASN A 1006 3.00 25.47 -44.62
CA ASN A 1006 2.50 25.54 -43.23
C ASN A 1006 1.53 24.45 -42.76
N ALA A 1007 1.57 23.25 -43.35
CA ALA A 1007 0.76 22.13 -42.86
C ALA A 1007 1.24 21.65 -41.47
N PRO A 1008 0.33 21.29 -40.53
CA PRO A 1008 0.71 20.76 -39.22
C PRO A 1008 1.48 19.45 -39.37
N PRO A 1009 2.52 19.19 -38.55
CA PRO A 1009 3.37 18.01 -38.70
C PRO A 1009 2.57 16.71 -38.55
N LEU A 1010 2.89 15.69 -39.38
CA LEU A 1010 2.33 14.36 -39.22
C LEU A 1010 3.18 13.55 -38.24
N PRO A 1011 2.56 12.70 -37.38
CA PRO A 1011 3.30 11.72 -36.60
C PRO A 1011 4.14 10.83 -37.54
N GLY A 1012 5.43 10.65 -37.23
CA GLY A 1012 6.34 9.91 -38.12
C GLY A 1012 6.94 10.71 -39.27
N GLY A 1013 6.58 11.99 -39.43
CA GLY A 1013 7.27 12.94 -40.32
C GLY A 1013 6.92 12.85 -41.81
N ALA A 1014 5.88 12.09 -42.18
CA ALA A 1014 5.42 11.99 -43.56
C ALA A 1014 5.04 13.35 -44.16
N GLN A 1015 5.29 13.52 -45.46
CA GLN A 1015 5.05 14.77 -46.19
C GLN A 1015 4.03 14.53 -47.31
N HIS A 1016 2.74 14.52 -46.97
CA HIS A 1016 1.66 14.41 -47.95
C HIS A 1016 1.12 15.77 -48.36
N ASN A 1017 0.89 15.97 -49.67
CA ASN A 1017 0.42 17.25 -50.22
C ASN A 1017 -1.10 17.42 -50.18
N ARG A 1018 -1.86 16.32 -50.10
CA ARG A 1018 -3.34 16.31 -50.15
C ARG A 1018 -3.92 16.14 -48.76
N LEU A 1019 -5.00 16.85 -48.45
CA LEU A 1019 -5.64 16.84 -47.13
C LEU A 1019 -5.94 15.42 -46.64
N PHE A 1020 -6.64 14.63 -47.47
CA PHE A 1020 -7.09 13.31 -47.04
C PHE A 1020 -5.98 12.26 -47.02
N ASP A 1021 -4.85 12.45 -47.72
CA ASP A 1021 -3.67 11.61 -47.52
C ASP A 1021 -3.07 11.86 -46.13
N ARG A 1022 -3.01 13.13 -45.71
CA ARG A 1022 -2.56 13.51 -44.35
C ARG A 1022 -3.49 12.97 -43.28
N VAL A 1023 -4.80 13.11 -43.47
CA VAL A 1023 -5.81 12.55 -42.56
C VAL A 1023 -5.69 11.03 -42.47
N MET A 1024 -5.51 10.34 -43.60
CA MET A 1024 -5.36 8.88 -43.60
C MET A 1024 -4.05 8.42 -42.94
N ASP A 1025 -2.97 9.18 -43.03
CA ASP A 1025 -1.70 8.88 -42.36
C ASP A 1025 -1.78 9.05 -40.82
N CYS A 1026 -2.66 9.92 -40.31
CA CYS A 1026 -2.94 10.01 -38.86
C CYS A 1026 -3.42 8.67 -38.26
N LEU A 1027 -4.11 7.83 -39.05
CA LEU A 1027 -4.61 6.51 -38.61
C LEU A 1027 -3.48 5.48 -38.47
N GLY A 1028 -2.32 5.73 -39.07
CA GLY A 1028 -1.14 4.87 -39.02
C GLY A 1028 -0.60 4.48 -40.41
N SER A 1029 0.71 4.29 -40.48
CA SER A 1029 1.42 3.89 -41.70
C SER A 1029 2.78 3.26 -41.37
N THR A 1030 3.55 2.86 -42.39
CA THR A 1030 4.95 2.42 -42.20
C THR A 1030 5.86 3.50 -41.61
N SER A 1031 5.55 4.78 -41.81
CA SER A 1031 6.25 5.90 -41.16
C SER A 1031 5.61 6.30 -39.83
N ASN A 1032 4.30 6.07 -39.66
CA ASN A 1032 3.56 6.36 -38.43
C ASN A 1032 3.12 5.07 -37.73
N THR A 1033 4.03 4.41 -37.02
CA THR A 1033 3.72 3.16 -36.29
C THR A 1033 3.22 3.39 -34.87
N ALA A 1034 3.36 4.60 -34.33
CA ALA A 1034 3.11 4.92 -32.92
C ALA A 1034 1.65 4.73 -32.50
N ASN A 1035 0.72 4.84 -33.45
CA ASN A 1035 -0.72 4.76 -33.21
C ASN A 1035 -1.30 3.36 -33.37
N PHE A 1036 -0.51 2.38 -33.84
CA PHE A 1036 -0.97 0.98 -33.92
C PHE A 1036 -1.03 0.32 -32.56
N VAL A 1037 -1.93 -0.63 -32.41
CA VAL A 1037 -1.96 -1.51 -31.23
C VAL A 1037 -1.93 -2.95 -31.74
N LEU A 1038 -1.20 -3.81 -31.06
CA LEU A 1038 -1.29 -5.23 -31.32
C LEU A 1038 -2.42 -5.79 -30.47
N ALA A 1039 -3.50 -6.25 -31.10
CA ALA A 1039 -4.68 -6.71 -30.38
C ALA A 1039 -5.08 -8.12 -30.80
N HIS A 1040 -5.70 -8.86 -29.89
CA HIS A 1040 -6.30 -10.14 -30.22
C HIS A 1040 -7.31 -10.00 -31.35
N LYS A 1041 -7.26 -10.95 -32.30
CA LYS A 1041 -8.06 -10.93 -33.53
C LYS A 1041 -9.56 -10.77 -33.24
N GLU A 1042 -10.07 -11.35 -32.16
CA GLU A 1042 -11.50 -11.29 -31.80
C GLU A 1042 -11.96 -9.87 -31.46
N ILE A 1043 -11.18 -9.14 -30.67
CA ILE A 1043 -11.42 -7.73 -30.33
C ILE A 1043 -11.46 -6.90 -31.62
N ASN A 1044 -10.46 -7.09 -32.50
CA ASN A 1044 -10.35 -6.37 -33.76
C ASN A 1044 -11.53 -6.68 -34.71
N VAL A 1045 -11.95 -7.95 -34.81
CA VAL A 1045 -13.09 -8.35 -35.65
C VAL A 1045 -14.38 -7.72 -35.12
N VAL A 1046 -14.70 -7.86 -33.84
CA VAL A 1046 -15.94 -7.31 -33.25
C VAL A 1046 -16.01 -5.80 -33.42
N LYS A 1047 -14.90 -5.10 -33.12
CA LYS A 1047 -14.75 -3.67 -33.39
C LYS A 1047 -15.09 -3.33 -34.83
N SER A 1048 -14.53 -4.06 -35.80
CA SER A 1048 -14.76 -3.77 -37.22
C SER A 1048 -16.24 -3.80 -37.61
N PHE A 1049 -17.05 -4.69 -37.03
CA PHE A 1049 -18.49 -4.74 -37.28
C PHE A 1049 -19.22 -3.60 -36.58
N LEU A 1050 -19.01 -3.46 -35.27
CA LEU A 1050 -19.75 -2.49 -34.44
C LEU A 1050 -19.48 -1.04 -34.84
N MET A 1051 -18.24 -0.70 -35.21
CA MET A 1051 -17.88 0.65 -35.70
C MET A 1051 -18.49 1.00 -37.07
N ARG A 1052 -18.97 0.02 -37.83
CA ARG A 1052 -19.71 0.22 -39.09
C ARG A 1052 -21.22 0.24 -38.90
N GLY A 1053 -21.72 0.03 -37.68
CA GLY A 1053 -23.15 -0.15 -37.44
C GLY A 1053 -23.67 -1.53 -37.86
N ALA A 1054 -22.77 -2.46 -38.19
CA ALA A 1054 -23.12 -3.82 -38.55
C ALA A 1054 -23.17 -4.70 -37.30
N ARG A 1055 -24.01 -5.74 -37.33
CA ARG A 1055 -24.03 -6.75 -36.27
C ARG A 1055 -22.92 -7.77 -36.49
N PRO A 1056 -22.15 -8.14 -35.44
CA PRO A 1056 -21.16 -9.19 -35.54
C PRO A 1056 -21.75 -10.55 -35.93
N VAL A 1057 -23.05 -10.78 -35.66
CA VAL A 1057 -23.80 -11.97 -36.09
C VAL A 1057 -25.23 -11.57 -36.54
N SER A 1058 -25.78 -12.27 -37.53
CA SER A 1058 -27.14 -12.06 -38.04
C SER A 1058 -28.22 -12.48 -37.02
N ILE A 1059 -29.44 -11.95 -37.15
CA ILE A 1059 -30.55 -12.24 -36.22
C ILE A 1059 -30.91 -13.73 -36.22
N GLY A 1060 -31.04 -14.35 -37.39
CA GLY A 1060 -31.40 -15.77 -37.49
C GLY A 1060 -30.37 -16.68 -36.80
N ARG A 1061 -29.08 -16.43 -37.03
CA ARG A 1061 -27.99 -17.17 -36.38
C ARG A 1061 -27.91 -16.88 -34.87
N MET A 1062 -28.30 -15.69 -34.44
CA MET A 1062 -28.41 -15.32 -33.02
C MET A 1062 -29.46 -16.16 -32.29
N GLN A 1063 -30.62 -16.35 -32.89
CA GLN A 1063 -31.69 -17.19 -32.32
C GLN A 1063 -31.29 -18.67 -32.29
N GLU A 1064 -30.63 -19.14 -33.35
CA GLU A 1064 -30.08 -20.49 -33.43
C GLU A 1064 -29.03 -20.75 -32.33
N MET A 1065 -28.06 -19.86 -32.16
CA MET A 1065 -27.02 -20.04 -31.12
C MET A 1065 -27.60 -19.91 -29.70
N ALA A 1066 -28.59 -19.04 -29.48
CA ALA A 1066 -29.17 -18.83 -28.15
C ALA A 1066 -30.00 -20.04 -27.68
N SER A 1067 -30.63 -20.75 -28.62
CA SER A 1067 -31.42 -21.95 -28.35
C SER A 1067 -30.58 -23.24 -28.24
N ASN A 1068 -29.32 -23.23 -28.68
CA ASN A 1068 -28.45 -24.40 -28.64
C ASN A 1068 -27.87 -24.65 -27.23
N MET A 1069 -28.55 -25.51 -26.45
CA MET A 1069 -28.15 -25.87 -25.09
C MET A 1069 -26.82 -26.65 -24.99
N ALA A 1070 -26.32 -27.21 -26.09
CA ALA A 1070 -25.07 -27.96 -26.10
C ALA A 1070 -23.82 -27.07 -26.24
N ARG A 1071 -23.99 -25.82 -26.70
CA ARG A 1071 -22.91 -24.89 -27.02
C ARG A 1071 -23.17 -23.45 -26.50
N PRO A 1072 -23.49 -23.26 -25.20
CA PRO A 1072 -23.77 -21.93 -24.63
C PRO A 1072 -22.60 -20.96 -24.71
N GLU A 1073 -21.36 -21.43 -24.79
CA GLU A 1073 -20.18 -20.59 -24.82
C GLU A 1073 -20.09 -19.72 -26.08
N ILE A 1074 -20.77 -20.10 -27.17
CA ILE A 1074 -20.79 -19.32 -28.41
C ILE A 1074 -21.49 -17.96 -28.21
N PRO A 1075 -22.79 -17.89 -27.84
CA PRO A 1075 -23.45 -16.60 -27.63
C PRO A 1075 -22.86 -15.81 -26.45
N LEU A 1076 -22.37 -16.48 -25.39
CA LEU A 1076 -21.71 -15.83 -24.27
C LEU A 1076 -20.42 -15.11 -24.70
N ARG A 1077 -19.60 -15.76 -25.55
CA ARG A 1077 -18.39 -15.14 -26.13
C ARG A 1077 -18.73 -13.91 -26.97
N GLU A 1078 -19.80 -13.95 -27.77
CA GLU A 1078 -20.21 -12.80 -28.59
C GLU A 1078 -20.57 -11.56 -27.74
N ILE A 1079 -21.27 -11.77 -26.62
CA ILE A 1079 -21.56 -10.69 -25.67
C ILE A 1079 -20.26 -10.21 -25.00
N ARG A 1080 -19.43 -11.14 -24.53
CA ARG A 1080 -18.17 -10.83 -23.86
C ARG A 1080 -17.25 -10.01 -24.75
N ASP A 1081 -17.09 -10.41 -26.01
CA ASP A 1081 -16.19 -9.76 -26.95
C ASP A 1081 -16.69 -8.35 -27.35
N ALA A 1082 -18.02 -8.15 -27.41
CA ALA A 1082 -18.63 -6.84 -27.61
C ALA A 1082 -18.35 -5.87 -26.44
N ILE A 1083 -18.48 -6.35 -25.20
CA ILE A 1083 -18.12 -5.56 -24.01
C ILE A 1083 -16.60 -5.35 -23.93
N GLY A 1084 -15.83 -6.38 -24.25
CA GLY A 1084 -14.37 -6.36 -24.29
C GLY A 1084 -13.82 -5.34 -25.28
N PHE A 1085 -14.46 -5.18 -26.45
CA PHE A 1085 -14.14 -4.10 -27.39
C PHE A 1085 -14.25 -2.71 -26.74
N ILE A 1086 -15.31 -2.45 -25.96
CA ILE A 1086 -15.44 -1.15 -25.28
C ILE A 1086 -14.35 -0.97 -24.23
N ARG A 1087 -14.03 -2.02 -23.47
CA ARG A 1087 -12.93 -2.00 -22.49
C ARG A 1087 -11.57 -1.81 -23.15
N TYR A 1088 -11.36 -2.40 -24.32
CA TYR A 1088 -10.18 -2.20 -25.16
C TYR A 1088 -10.01 -0.73 -25.56
N MET A 1089 -11.07 -0.07 -26.04
CA MET A 1089 -11.02 1.36 -26.41
C MET A 1089 -10.72 2.29 -25.23
N ASN A 1090 -10.96 1.81 -24.00
CA ASN A 1090 -10.69 2.51 -22.75
C ASN A 1090 -9.45 1.99 -22.01
N HIS A 1091 -8.68 1.09 -22.62
CA HIS A 1091 -7.51 0.52 -21.96
C HIS A 1091 -6.45 1.61 -21.77
N GLN A 1092 -6.12 1.90 -20.50
CA GLN A 1092 -5.21 2.97 -20.10
C GLN A 1092 -3.86 2.46 -19.56
N ALA A 1093 -3.72 1.16 -19.32
CA ALA A 1093 -2.42 0.54 -19.03
C ALA A 1093 -1.57 0.45 -20.31
N THR A 1094 -0.30 0.05 -20.24
CA THR A 1094 0.59 -0.03 -21.41
C THR A 1094 0.20 -1.20 -22.31
N PRO A 1095 -0.15 -1.03 -23.61
CA PRO A 1095 -0.23 0.24 -24.34
C PRO A 1095 -1.52 0.99 -24.03
N ASN A 1096 -1.41 2.30 -23.81
CA ASN A 1096 -2.58 3.12 -23.56
C ASN A 1096 -3.36 3.33 -24.87
N VAL A 1097 -4.30 2.42 -25.14
CA VAL A 1097 -5.13 2.38 -26.35
C VAL A 1097 -5.98 3.66 -26.45
N ASN A 1098 -6.52 4.14 -25.33
CA ASN A 1098 -7.33 5.36 -25.33
C ASN A 1098 -6.50 6.59 -25.69
N GLN A 1099 -5.24 6.66 -25.23
CA GLN A 1099 -4.31 7.72 -25.61
C GLN A 1099 -3.95 7.63 -27.10
N ARG A 1100 -3.70 6.44 -27.64
CA ARG A 1100 -3.44 6.26 -29.08
C ARG A 1100 -4.65 6.69 -29.91
N LEU A 1101 -5.85 6.32 -29.50
CA LEU A 1101 -7.09 6.82 -30.11
C LEU A 1101 -7.19 8.34 -30.06
N THR A 1102 -6.90 8.94 -28.90
CA THR A 1102 -6.90 10.39 -28.72
C THR A 1102 -5.89 11.09 -29.63
N ASN A 1103 -4.67 10.53 -29.75
CA ASN A 1103 -3.64 11.04 -30.65
C ASN A 1103 -4.11 11.01 -32.11
N ILE A 1104 -4.76 9.92 -32.54
CA ILE A 1104 -5.33 9.82 -33.89
C ILE A 1104 -6.41 10.89 -34.09
N VAL A 1105 -7.37 11.00 -33.17
CA VAL A 1105 -8.50 11.94 -33.28
C VAL A 1105 -8.03 13.40 -33.32
N ASN A 1106 -7.04 13.76 -32.50
CA ASN A 1106 -6.49 15.11 -32.44
C ASN A 1106 -5.61 15.41 -33.66
N CYS A 1107 -4.84 14.45 -34.17
CA CYS A 1107 -4.13 14.58 -35.44
C CYS A 1107 -5.12 14.87 -36.59
N VAL A 1108 -6.22 14.11 -36.67
CA VAL A 1108 -7.26 14.35 -37.68
C VAL A 1108 -7.89 15.74 -37.50
N ASP A 1109 -8.19 16.17 -36.27
CA ASP A 1109 -8.70 17.52 -36.00
C ASP A 1109 -7.78 18.63 -36.52
N GLU A 1110 -6.48 18.53 -36.27
CA GLU A 1110 -5.48 19.50 -36.73
C GLU A 1110 -5.38 19.53 -38.26
N GLN A 1111 -5.32 18.36 -38.92
CA GLN A 1111 -5.26 18.30 -40.37
C GLN A 1111 -6.53 18.86 -41.02
N LEU A 1112 -7.72 18.52 -40.49
CA LEU A 1112 -9.00 19.06 -40.97
C LEU A 1112 -9.11 20.57 -40.74
N GLY A 1113 -8.61 21.09 -39.60
CA GLY A 1113 -8.55 22.52 -39.32
C GLY A 1113 -7.66 23.30 -40.28
N HIS A 1114 -6.50 22.75 -40.62
CA HIS A 1114 -5.64 23.33 -41.65
C HIS A 1114 -6.31 23.30 -43.03
N GLY A 1115 -6.90 22.16 -43.40
CA GLY A 1115 -7.64 22.02 -44.66
C GLY A 1115 -8.82 22.99 -44.79
N GLU A 1116 -9.55 23.22 -43.70
CA GLU A 1116 -10.60 24.24 -43.60
C GLU A 1116 -10.05 25.65 -43.84
N SER A 1117 -8.94 26.01 -43.19
CA SER A 1117 -8.32 27.33 -43.34
C SER A 1117 -7.86 27.57 -44.78
N VAL A 1118 -7.20 26.59 -45.41
CA VAL A 1118 -6.73 26.69 -46.79
C VAL A 1118 -7.91 26.80 -47.76
N TRP A 1119 -8.95 26.00 -47.59
CA TRP A 1119 -10.15 26.05 -48.43
C TRP A 1119 -10.89 27.37 -48.29
N ASN A 1120 -11.20 27.80 -47.06
CA ASN A 1120 -11.97 29.02 -46.81
C ASN A 1120 -11.23 30.28 -47.30
N ALA A 1121 -9.89 30.25 -47.31
CA ALA A 1121 -9.08 31.31 -47.93
C ALA A 1121 -9.15 31.29 -49.47
N ALA A 1122 -9.13 30.10 -50.08
CA ALA A 1122 -9.19 29.94 -51.53
C ALA A 1122 -10.60 30.18 -52.11
N MET A 1123 -11.66 29.88 -51.35
CA MET A 1123 -13.06 29.92 -51.79
C MET A 1123 -13.95 30.74 -50.83
N PRO A 1124 -13.85 32.09 -50.81
CA PRO A 1124 -14.57 32.93 -49.84
C PRO A 1124 -16.10 32.83 -49.91
N ASN A 1125 -16.65 32.42 -51.05
CA ASN A 1125 -18.10 32.29 -51.29
C ASN A 1125 -18.65 30.87 -51.01
N ASP A 1126 -17.79 29.90 -50.67
CA ASP A 1126 -18.15 28.49 -50.41
C ASP A 1126 -17.46 27.97 -49.14
N GLN A 1127 -17.61 28.72 -48.03
CA GLN A 1127 -16.96 28.40 -46.77
C GLN A 1127 -17.50 27.12 -46.13
N VAL A 1128 -16.62 26.35 -45.49
CA VAL A 1128 -16.95 25.12 -44.76
C VAL A 1128 -16.54 25.21 -43.29
N ALA A 1129 -17.22 24.44 -42.43
CA ALA A 1129 -16.97 24.37 -40.99
C ALA A 1129 -16.56 22.94 -40.56
N LEU A 1130 -15.56 22.39 -41.24
CA LEU A 1130 -15.10 21.01 -41.15
C LEU A 1130 -14.58 20.60 -39.76
N ARG A 1131 -13.73 21.42 -39.14
CA ARG A 1131 -13.12 21.14 -37.83
C ARG A 1131 -14.18 21.10 -36.74
N SER A 1132 -15.08 22.09 -36.74
CA SER A 1132 -16.17 22.14 -35.77
C SER A 1132 -17.15 20.98 -35.93
N PHE A 1133 -17.39 20.54 -37.18
CA PHE A 1133 -18.24 19.39 -37.47
C PHE A 1133 -17.57 18.10 -36.99
N TRP A 1134 -16.28 17.88 -37.26
CA TRP A 1134 -15.50 16.73 -36.77
C TRP A 1134 -15.59 16.57 -35.26
N ARG A 1135 -15.32 17.63 -34.48
CA ARG A 1135 -15.32 17.58 -33.02
C ARG A 1135 -16.66 17.15 -32.41
N ILE A 1136 -17.77 17.58 -33.02
CA ILE A 1136 -19.12 17.20 -32.60
C ILE A 1136 -19.42 15.78 -33.08
N TRP A 1137 -19.12 15.49 -34.35
CA TRP A 1137 -19.39 14.23 -35.00
C TRP A 1137 -18.66 13.06 -34.35
N ILE A 1138 -17.38 13.18 -34.02
CA ILE A 1138 -16.61 12.07 -33.46
C ILE A 1138 -17.11 11.67 -32.06
N ARG A 1139 -17.53 12.65 -31.24
CA ARG A 1139 -18.14 12.41 -29.92
C ARG A 1139 -19.54 11.79 -30.04
N ASP A 1140 -20.31 12.21 -31.04
CA ASP A 1140 -21.61 11.60 -31.36
C ASP A 1140 -21.46 10.17 -31.89
N PHE A 1141 -20.49 9.96 -32.79
CA PHE A 1141 -20.16 8.66 -33.38
C PHE A 1141 -19.85 7.62 -32.30
N PHE A 1142 -18.99 7.93 -31.34
CA PHE A 1142 -18.69 6.98 -30.26
C PHE A 1142 -19.87 6.75 -29.31
N ARG A 1143 -20.72 7.77 -29.06
CA ARG A 1143 -22.00 7.58 -28.35
C ARG A 1143 -22.95 6.64 -29.11
N TRP A 1144 -22.99 6.76 -30.44
CA TRP A 1144 -23.78 5.87 -31.29
C TRP A 1144 -23.22 4.44 -31.32
N VAL A 1145 -21.90 4.26 -31.43
CA VAL A 1145 -21.24 2.94 -31.32
C VAL A 1145 -21.59 2.27 -30.00
N MET A 1146 -21.61 3.03 -28.91
CA MET A 1146 -22.05 2.52 -27.60
C MET A 1146 -23.50 2.03 -27.65
N GLY A 1147 -24.43 2.85 -28.14
CA GLY A 1147 -25.85 2.45 -28.24
C GLY A 1147 -26.05 1.19 -29.09
N ASN A 1148 -25.33 1.07 -30.21
CA ASN A 1148 -25.40 -0.11 -31.07
C ASN A 1148 -24.82 -1.37 -30.37
N THR A 1149 -23.71 -1.21 -29.64
CA THR A 1149 -23.08 -2.30 -28.88
C THR A 1149 -24.02 -2.81 -27.78
N THR A 1150 -24.60 -1.90 -26.98
CA THR A 1150 -25.57 -2.24 -25.94
C THR A 1150 -26.78 -2.97 -26.53
N THR A 1151 -27.38 -2.43 -27.61
CA THR A 1151 -28.54 -3.05 -28.27
C THR A 1151 -28.23 -4.46 -28.78
N PHE A 1152 -27.03 -4.67 -29.33
CA PHE A 1152 -26.59 -5.98 -29.80
C PHE A 1152 -26.48 -6.98 -28.65
N SER A 1153 -25.78 -6.63 -27.57
CA SER A 1153 -25.60 -7.48 -26.40
C SER A 1153 -26.92 -7.79 -25.68
N GLU A 1154 -27.77 -6.78 -25.47
CA GLU A 1154 -29.09 -6.97 -24.84
C GLU A 1154 -29.99 -7.89 -25.66
N SER A 1155 -29.88 -7.83 -26.98
CA SER A 1155 -30.64 -8.72 -27.86
C SER A 1155 -30.25 -10.18 -27.65
N ILE A 1156 -28.95 -10.50 -27.59
CA ILE A 1156 -28.48 -11.88 -27.31
C ILE A 1156 -28.91 -12.30 -25.90
N ILE A 1157 -28.71 -11.45 -24.89
CA ILE A 1157 -29.09 -11.74 -23.50
C ILE A 1157 -30.58 -12.07 -23.40
N ARG A 1158 -31.44 -11.27 -24.06
CA ARG A 1158 -32.88 -11.50 -24.10
C ARG A 1158 -33.23 -12.84 -24.72
N GLU A 1159 -32.68 -13.17 -25.90
CA GLU A 1159 -32.92 -14.45 -26.57
C GLU A 1159 -32.44 -15.63 -25.71
N MET A 1160 -31.26 -15.52 -25.10
CA MET A 1160 -30.77 -16.56 -24.19
C MET A 1160 -31.68 -16.73 -22.97
N ARG A 1161 -32.16 -15.64 -22.35
CA ARG A 1161 -33.07 -15.75 -21.21
C ARG A 1161 -34.40 -16.43 -21.56
N LEU A 1162 -34.92 -16.24 -22.77
CA LEU A 1162 -36.13 -16.93 -23.24
C LEU A 1162 -35.96 -18.45 -23.25
N HIS A 1163 -34.80 -18.96 -23.64
CA HIS A 1163 -34.53 -20.40 -23.74
C HIS A 1163 -33.97 -21.01 -22.45
N TRP A 1164 -33.08 -20.30 -21.76
CA TRP A 1164 -32.36 -20.80 -20.59
C TRP A 1164 -33.11 -20.54 -19.28
N GLY A 1165 -33.93 -19.50 -19.21
CA GLY A 1165 -34.69 -19.15 -18.00
C GLY A 1165 -35.79 -20.14 -17.62
N VAL A 1166 -36.20 -21.02 -18.55
CA VAL A 1166 -37.16 -22.10 -18.31
C VAL A 1166 -36.50 -23.45 -17.95
N SER A 1167 -35.16 -23.52 -18.00
CA SER A 1167 -34.39 -24.72 -17.66
C SER A 1167 -34.00 -24.72 -16.18
N THR A 1168 -34.08 -25.89 -15.53
CA THR A 1168 -33.89 -26.03 -14.08
C THR A 1168 -32.60 -26.78 -13.70
N GLY A 1169 -31.74 -27.12 -14.66
CA GLY A 1169 -30.49 -27.83 -14.42
C GLY A 1169 -29.36 -26.94 -13.89
N GLU A 1170 -28.38 -27.52 -13.19
CA GLU A 1170 -27.20 -26.80 -12.67
C GLU A 1170 -26.43 -26.04 -13.75
N PHE A 1171 -26.39 -26.58 -14.97
CA PHE A 1171 -25.75 -25.95 -16.12
C PHE A 1171 -26.50 -24.68 -16.59
N ALA A 1172 -27.83 -24.64 -16.47
CA ALA A 1172 -28.62 -23.46 -16.80
C ALA A 1172 -28.42 -22.34 -15.77
N VAL A 1173 -28.31 -22.68 -14.48
CA VAL A 1173 -28.00 -21.72 -13.41
C VAL A 1173 -26.66 -21.02 -13.68
N GLN A 1174 -25.64 -21.78 -14.10
CA GLN A 1174 -24.32 -21.22 -14.47
C GLN A 1174 -24.43 -20.21 -15.62
N VAL A 1175 -25.13 -20.57 -16.70
CA VAL A 1175 -25.31 -19.69 -17.86
C VAL A 1175 -26.07 -18.42 -17.48
N LEU A 1176 -27.11 -18.54 -16.66
CA LEU A 1176 -27.89 -17.38 -16.19
C LEU A 1176 -27.07 -16.46 -15.28
N GLU A 1177 -26.21 -16.99 -14.39
CA GLU A 1177 -25.27 -16.18 -13.60
C GLU A 1177 -24.29 -15.41 -14.50
N ILE A 1178 -23.77 -16.04 -15.55
CA ILE A 1178 -22.89 -15.36 -16.52
C ILE A 1178 -23.64 -14.24 -17.24
N LEU A 1179 -24.91 -14.46 -17.64
CA LEU A 1179 -25.73 -13.44 -18.29
C LEU A 1179 -26.03 -12.25 -17.37
N ASP A 1180 -26.36 -12.50 -16.10
CA ASP A 1180 -26.57 -11.45 -15.10
C ASP A 1180 -25.30 -10.59 -14.91
N ASN A 1181 -24.13 -11.26 -14.89
CA ASN A 1181 -22.83 -10.58 -14.82
C ASN A 1181 -22.58 -9.71 -16.06
N LEU A 1182 -22.73 -10.27 -17.27
CA LEU A 1182 -22.53 -9.53 -18.52
C LEU A 1182 -23.54 -8.38 -18.69
N GLU A 1183 -24.81 -8.58 -18.36
CA GLU A 1183 -25.85 -7.55 -18.44
C GLU A 1183 -25.56 -6.38 -17.49
N SER A 1184 -25.18 -6.67 -16.25
CA SER A 1184 -24.89 -5.61 -15.27
C SER A 1184 -23.70 -4.75 -15.69
N GLN A 1185 -22.72 -5.31 -16.41
CA GLN A 1185 -21.61 -4.55 -16.97
C GLN A 1185 -22.05 -3.52 -18.02
N LEU A 1186 -23.09 -3.80 -18.82
CA LEU A 1186 -23.56 -2.91 -19.90
C LEU A 1186 -23.99 -1.53 -19.39
N SER A 1187 -24.61 -1.48 -18.22
CA SER A 1187 -25.19 -0.24 -17.65
C SER A 1187 -24.18 0.86 -17.31
N GLY A 1188 -22.89 0.50 -17.18
CA GLY A 1188 -21.79 1.43 -16.85
C GLY A 1188 -20.79 1.65 -17.99
N LEU A 1189 -21.03 1.10 -19.19
CA LEU A 1189 -20.07 1.23 -20.29
C LEU A 1189 -20.17 2.60 -20.98
N SER A 1190 -19.01 3.21 -21.22
CA SER A 1190 -18.86 4.40 -22.06
C SER A 1190 -17.46 4.44 -22.62
N ILE A 1191 -17.26 4.99 -23.83
CA ILE A 1191 -15.92 5.28 -24.35
C ILE A 1191 -15.48 6.66 -23.85
N ASP A 1192 -14.29 6.74 -23.22
CA ASP A 1192 -13.73 8.01 -22.75
C ASP A 1192 -13.31 8.88 -23.95
N THR A 1193 -13.97 10.03 -24.08
CA THR A 1193 -13.77 11.00 -25.17
C THR A 1193 -13.29 12.36 -24.65
N ARG A 1194 -12.91 12.45 -23.36
CA ARG A 1194 -12.49 13.72 -22.74
C ARG A 1194 -11.26 14.33 -23.38
N GLY A 1195 -10.36 13.51 -23.93
CA GLY A 1195 -9.13 13.95 -24.61
C GLY A 1195 -9.30 14.44 -26.05
N PHE A 1196 -10.49 14.33 -26.65
CA PHE A 1196 -10.72 14.65 -28.07
C PHE A 1196 -10.83 16.17 -28.27
N ASN A 1197 -9.70 16.86 -28.42
CA ASN A 1197 -9.62 18.31 -28.26
C ASN A 1197 -9.84 19.12 -29.54
#